data_AF-A0A8H7EKW1-F1
#
_entry.id   AF-A0A8H7EKW1-F1
#
_cell.length_a   1.000
_cell.length_b   1.000
_cell.length_c   1.000
_cell.angle_alpha   90.00
_cell.angle_beta   90.00
_cell.angle_gamma   90.00
#
_symmetry.space_group_name_H-M   'P 1'
#
loop_
_entity.id
_entity.type
_entity.pdbx_description
1 polymer ?
#
loop_
_entity_poly.entity_id
_entity_poly.type
_entity_poly.pdbx_seq_one_letter_code
_entity_poly.pdbx_strand_id
1 'polypeptide(L)'
;MEDRPHKAHHPKKAGNKAERKKEKKAGNTNKTNNVKAFTFQGLGKAERAARRNFDIGEKKLHVPLVDRTPLESPPVVVAVVGPPGCGKSTLIRSLVKRYTKHNLNDIRGPITVVSGKKRRLTFIECANDMNSMIDVAKIADLVLLMIDASFGFEMETFEFLNILQSHGFPKVMGVLTHLDKFRNNKTLRTTKKRLKHRFWTEIYQGAKLFYLSGIINGRYPNMEIQNLSRFISVMKFRPLIWRNTHPYVVADRVEDLTDPELLHRQPNCDRTVTLYGYLRGTNLKSNMRIHIPGAGDHVVSDVSVLPDPCPLPDKERKRLDEKNKLIYAPMSDVGGVMYDKDAVYINVPGNFTKKSALAPSEHQEGEDMEKDVEPAGPGEKMVMDLQEAKDTLAAQLAESELRIFSGSTPMRAGDVVEDDEEQTGITERLEEDGTGRTRRRAVFGDEDEEIDEMEDDEDDDEDEDEMNEDDEDMMSEDDEEDDAPMRGRALTKFDTRNIPKKGEKDDKEDISKENDIQFAESDSEFGSDEEEMINVDGRRAHDDDEMLAGELRWKANLKEKASEMFFATRRVNLMSLIYDSPDVTPEDIANGNYGSKEEEDGSESEEDDEEKEFFTLKRENNETSSELMDSTRGLLPGGDLDEWDDEEALDSIRGRFITGDASNGQKNENGEEEEEEEVYGDFEDLESGEKVEEAEEEERDPVEVERERIAKRKEELKDKFNREYDNEEEDEGPEMDFYEKRKAEIEKQLMTNRAEFENDDPHTRALVEGYRPGSYVRLLIKDMPCEFIQHFDPTYPVLVGGLLTSEDQFGLVQVRLKRHRWHRKILKTNDPLIFSIGWRRFQSIPIYSLNDGTRNRMLKYTPEHMHCLATFYGPVHTPNTGFCAVQSVADNKTSSFRISATGVVVDISQSAEIVKKLKLTGTPQKIFKNTAFIKDMFTSAIEVAKFEGATIRTVSGIRGQIKKALPKPEGHFRATFEDKILMSDIVFLRAWYGVKPRKFYNPVTSLLLSSKSEWQGMRLTGQVRREKGEHAPQNVDSIYKPIERKTRRFNALKVPKSLQAELPFASKPKIAKAQKKQSYEAKRAVVLEPEEKKIYTLMQQLNTLRNEKTRKRKLKDAERRAENVKKRAKEEAVTVEKDKERRRAYFRKQSQEAAAKAKAKSKGR
;
A
#
# COMPACT_ATOMS: atom_id res chain seq x y z
N MET A 1 64.79 12.68 87.80
CA MET A 1 65.39 12.95 86.49
C MET A 1 64.53 12.29 85.44
N GLU A 2 64.24 13.11 84.44
CA GLU A 2 63.60 12.99 83.11
C GLU A 2 63.05 11.67 82.51
N ASP A 3 62.23 11.89 81.48
CA ASP A 3 61.88 11.04 80.33
C ASP A 3 61.20 9.69 80.52
N ARG A 4 59.89 9.66 80.18
CA ARG A 4 59.38 8.94 78.99
C ARG A 4 57.96 9.38 78.57
N PRO A 5 57.56 9.16 77.30
CA PRO A 5 56.53 9.99 76.65
C PRO A 5 55.08 9.51 76.85
N HIS A 6 54.15 10.49 76.91
CA HIS A 6 52.72 10.24 76.72
C HIS A 6 52.42 9.89 75.25
N LYS A 7 51.54 8.90 75.03
CA LYS A 7 51.28 8.33 73.70
C LYS A 7 50.50 9.28 72.78
N ALA A 8 50.95 9.42 71.54
CA ALA A 8 50.25 10.14 70.49
C ALA A 8 48.90 9.49 70.14
N HIS A 9 47.87 10.31 69.89
CA HIS A 9 46.56 9.85 69.47
C HIS A 9 46.58 9.36 68.00
N HIS A 10 46.26 8.09 67.77
CA HIS A 10 46.19 7.56 66.40
C HIS A 10 44.99 8.12 65.61
N PRO A 11 45.20 8.63 64.37
CA PRO A 11 44.09 8.97 63.48
C PRO A 11 43.36 7.69 63.02
N LYS A 12 42.02 7.73 63.03
CA LYS A 12 41.16 6.58 62.71
C LYS A 12 41.31 6.17 61.23
N LYS A 13 41.93 5.01 60.99
CA LYS A 13 42.26 4.51 59.62
C LYS A 13 41.08 3.91 58.83
N ALA A 14 39.89 3.76 59.41
CA ALA A 14 38.75 3.07 58.77
C ALA A 14 37.38 3.71 59.10
N GLY A 15 36.37 3.40 58.28
CA GLY A 15 34.97 3.84 58.39
C GLY A 15 34.63 5.06 57.54
N ASN A 16 33.33 5.29 57.30
CA ASN A 16 32.80 6.19 56.27
C ASN A 16 33.29 7.66 56.39
N LYS A 17 33.67 8.13 57.59
CA LYS A 17 34.30 9.46 57.78
C LYS A 17 35.74 9.54 57.26
N ALA A 18 36.49 8.43 57.29
CA ALA A 18 37.83 8.35 56.68
C ALA A 18 37.72 8.18 55.16
N GLU A 19 36.76 7.39 54.68
CA GLU A 19 36.51 7.23 53.24
C GLU A 19 36.07 8.53 52.58
N ARG A 20 35.11 9.28 53.15
CA ARG A 20 34.76 10.64 52.69
C ARG A 20 35.96 11.61 52.68
N LYS A 21 36.99 11.38 53.50
CA LYS A 21 38.22 12.20 53.52
C LYS A 21 39.29 11.69 52.53
N LYS A 22 39.17 10.46 52.02
CA LYS A 22 39.90 9.96 50.83
C LYS A 22 39.18 10.33 49.53
N GLU A 23 37.85 10.26 49.45
CA GLU A 23 37.05 10.80 48.33
C GLU A 23 37.38 12.29 48.08
N LYS A 24 37.58 13.09 49.14
CA LYS A 24 38.01 14.50 49.05
C LYS A 24 39.51 14.71 48.77
N LYS A 25 40.34 13.66 48.66
CA LYS A 25 41.77 13.76 48.35
C LYS A 25 42.17 13.08 47.02
N ALA A 26 41.43 12.08 46.57
CA ALA A 26 41.47 11.62 45.19
C ALA A 26 40.66 12.61 44.35
N GLY A 27 41.32 13.61 43.78
CA GLY A 27 40.71 14.66 42.97
C GLY A 27 40.12 14.11 41.67
N ASN A 28 38.93 13.52 41.73
CA ASN A 28 38.20 13.04 40.57
C ASN A 28 37.37 14.19 39.97
N THR A 29 38.07 15.24 39.54
CA THR A 29 37.54 16.56 39.14
C THR A 29 36.62 16.53 37.91
N ASN A 30 36.61 15.44 37.15
CA ASN A 30 35.75 15.24 35.97
C ASN A 30 34.27 14.91 36.32
N LYS A 31 33.81 15.30 37.52
CA LYS A 31 32.39 15.53 37.84
C LYS A 31 32.27 16.82 38.65
N THR A 32 32.15 17.93 37.93
CA THR A 32 31.95 19.30 38.45
C THR A 32 30.77 19.39 39.42
N ASN A 33 29.71 18.62 39.18
CA ASN A 33 28.48 18.65 39.97
C ASN A 33 28.47 17.67 41.17
N ASN A 34 28.15 18.20 42.35
CA ASN A 34 28.06 17.45 43.61
C ASN A 34 26.85 16.48 43.61
N VAL A 35 27.09 15.22 43.25
CA VAL A 35 26.07 14.14 43.20
C VAL A 35 25.29 13.96 44.52
N LYS A 36 25.80 14.41 45.67
CA LYS A 36 25.09 14.35 46.97
C LYS A 36 24.13 15.53 47.20
N ALA A 37 24.24 16.61 46.42
CA ALA A 37 23.25 17.69 46.36
C ALA A 37 22.15 17.39 45.34
N PHE A 38 22.52 16.90 44.15
CA PHE A 38 21.59 16.51 43.08
C PHE A 38 20.93 15.15 43.34
N THR A 39 20.09 15.08 44.39
CA THR A 39 19.32 13.87 44.74
C THR A 39 17.83 14.16 44.91
N PHE A 40 16.98 13.20 44.56
CA PHE A 40 15.53 13.36 44.64
C PHE A 40 15.05 13.42 46.10
N GLN A 41 14.23 14.43 46.44
CA GLN A 41 13.61 14.60 47.76
C GLN A 41 12.81 13.37 48.26
N GLY A 42 12.34 12.51 47.35
CA GLY A 42 11.60 11.30 47.69
C GLY A 42 11.87 10.16 46.71
N LEU A 43 12.88 9.34 46.98
CA LEU A 43 13.33 8.24 46.13
C LEU A 43 12.17 7.34 45.65
N GLY A 44 11.32 6.86 46.56
CA GLY A 44 10.20 5.99 46.22
C GLY A 44 9.02 6.68 45.50
N LYS A 45 9.03 8.01 45.35
CA LYS A 45 8.13 8.77 44.45
C LYS A 45 8.78 8.94 43.08
N ALA A 46 10.05 9.32 43.05
CA ALA A 46 10.84 9.43 41.82
C ALA A 46 10.91 8.09 41.07
N GLU A 47 11.16 6.98 41.77
CA GLU A 47 11.18 5.63 41.18
C GLU A 47 9.82 5.24 40.58
N ARG A 48 8.70 5.52 41.27
CA ARG A 48 7.35 5.26 40.75
C ARG A 48 7.00 6.13 39.55
N ALA A 49 7.47 7.38 39.52
CA ALA A 49 7.33 8.26 38.37
C ALA A 49 8.18 7.76 37.19
N ALA A 50 9.46 7.43 37.41
CA ALA A 50 10.36 6.89 36.39
C ALA A 50 9.83 5.59 35.79
N ARG A 51 9.46 4.59 36.61
CA ARG A 51 8.82 3.35 36.16
C ARG A 51 7.58 3.63 35.31
N ARG A 52 6.68 4.51 35.77
CA ARG A 52 5.48 4.91 35.00
C ARG A 52 5.82 5.62 33.69
N ASN A 53 6.89 6.41 33.66
CA ASN A 53 7.32 7.12 32.46
C ASN A 53 7.93 6.14 31.44
N PHE A 54 8.73 5.16 31.88
CA PHE A 54 9.19 4.05 31.03
C PHE A 54 8.01 3.21 30.52
N ASP A 55 7.06 2.83 31.40
CA ASP A 55 5.82 2.14 31.03
C ASP A 55 4.99 2.93 30.00
N ILE A 56 5.13 4.25 29.92
CA ILE A 56 4.42 5.11 28.95
C ILE A 56 5.24 5.28 27.67
N GLY A 57 6.57 5.42 27.77
CA GLY A 57 7.50 5.47 26.64
C GLY A 57 7.42 4.20 25.80
N GLU A 58 7.57 3.03 26.43
CA GLU A 58 7.46 1.72 25.76
C GLU A 58 6.11 1.55 25.02
N LYS A 59 5.02 2.18 25.51
CA LYS A 59 3.70 2.15 24.87
C LYS A 59 3.55 3.14 23.71
N LYS A 60 4.44 4.14 23.58
CA LYS A 60 4.55 5.00 22.39
C LYS A 60 5.35 4.33 21.27
N LEU A 61 6.37 3.54 21.63
CA LEU A 61 7.25 2.88 20.66
C LEU A 61 6.44 1.92 19.78
N HIS A 62 6.55 2.10 18.47
CA HIS A 62 5.88 1.32 17.45
C HIS A 62 6.88 0.88 16.38
N VAL A 63 6.48 0.02 15.44
CA VAL A 63 7.28 -0.21 14.23
C VAL A 63 7.23 1.07 13.38
N PRO A 64 8.35 1.72 13.06
CA PRO A 64 8.36 2.86 12.14
C PRO A 64 7.91 2.38 10.75
N LEU A 65 7.02 3.14 10.11
CA LEU A 65 6.47 2.85 8.80
C LEU A 65 6.44 4.16 8.01
N VAL A 66 6.80 4.11 6.73
CA VAL A 66 6.74 5.26 5.83
C VAL A 66 5.29 5.66 5.64
N ASP A 67 4.95 6.89 6.00
CA ASP A 67 3.67 7.48 5.64
C ASP A 67 3.80 8.15 4.26
N ARG A 68 3.07 7.63 3.27
CA ARG A 68 3.09 8.13 1.89
C ARG A 68 1.91 9.06 1.58
N THR A 69 1.17 9.53 2.59
CA THR A 69 0.09 10.48 2.32
C THR A 69 0.63 11.81 1.76
N PRO A 70 0.02 12.34 0.70
CA PRO A 70 0.39 13.63 0.10
C PRO A 70 -0.03 14.79 1.02
N LEU A 71 0.43 16.00 0.71
CA LEU A 71 0.01 17.22 1.43
C LEU A 71 -1.50 17.47 1.28
N GLU A 72 -2.02 17.32 0.07
CA GLU A 72 -3.46 17.36 -0.22
C GLU A 72 -4.05 15.94 -0.14
N SER A 73 -4.49 15.53 1.05
CA SER A 73 -4.90 14.14 1.30
C SER A 73 -6.20 13.76 0.56
N PRO A 74 -6.26 12.62 -0.17
CA PRO A 74 -7.49 12.13 -0.80
C PRO A 74 -8.61 11.85 0.21
N PRO A 75 -9.89 11.82 -0.23
CA PRO A 75 -11.03 11.85 0.68
C PRO A 75 -11.15 10.54 1.48
N VAL A 76 -11.01 10.59 2.80
CA VAL A 76 -10.89 9.41 3.68
C VAL A 76 -12.07 8.45 3.48
N VAL A 77 -11.81 7.16 3.25
CA VAL A 77 -12.87 6.19 2.95
C VAL A 77 -13.56 5.74 4.25
N VAL A 78 -14.84 6.08 4.38
CA VAL A 78 -15.71 5.77 5.51
C VAL A 78 -16.76 4.72 5.09
N ALA A 79 -16.45 3.46 5.34
CA ALA A 79 -17.35 2.36 5.05
C ALA A 79 -18.43 2.19 6.13
N VAL A 80 -19.70 2.16 5.71
CA VAL A 80 -20.85 1.81 6.58
C VAL A 80 -21.20 0.36 6.34
N VAL A 81 -21.00 -0.47 7.36
CA VAL A 81 -21.09 -1.93 7.25
C VAL A 81 -21.92 -2.51 8.40
N GLY A 82 -22.85 -3.38 8.08
CA GLY A 82 -23.75 -4.02 9.04
C GLY A 82 -24.72 -4.97 8.32
N PRO A 83 -25.52 -5.73 9.08
CA PRO A 83 -26.42 -6.74 8.53
C PRO A 83 -27.62 -6.12 7.78
N PRO A 84 -28.37 -6.91 6.99
CA PRO A 84 -29.61 -6.46 6.35
C PRO A 84 -30.56 -5.78 7.34
N GLY A 85 -31.14 -4.64 6.94
CA GLY A 85 -32.12 -3.91 7.74
C GLY A 85 -31.57 -3.15 8.95
N CYS A 86 -30.25 -3.10 9.21
CA CYS A 86 -29.71 -2.44 10.41
C CYS A 86 -29.71 -0.89 10.40
N GLY A 87 -30.00 -0.28 9.23
CA GLY A 87 -30.07 1.19 9.04
C GLY A 87 -28.86 1.85 8.35
N LYS A 88 -28.16 1.14 7.46
CA LYS A 88 -26.96 1.65 6.76
C LYS A 88 -27.23 2.95 5.99
N SER A 89 -28.18 2.92 5.06
CA SER A 89 -28.52 4.07 4.21
C SER A 89 -29.13 5.22 5.02
N THR A 90 -29.95 4.93 6.04
CA THR A 90 -30.46 5.97 6.97
C THR A 90 -29.36 6.63 7.80
N LEU A 91 -28.27 5.92 8.13
CA LEU A 91 -27.09 6.53 8.76
C LEU A 91 -26.36 7.47 7.80
N ILE A 92 -26.16 7.07 6.54
CA ILE A 92 -25.53 7.91 5.51
C ILE A 92 -26.39 9.15 5.23
N ARG A 93 -27.70 9.01 4.97
CA ARG A 93 -28.62 10.15 4.78
C ARG A 93 -28.53 11.16 5.94
N SER A 94 -28.43 10.66 7.18
CA SER A 94 -28.32 11.49 8.38
C SER A 94 -26.95 12.19 8.50
N LEU A 95 -25.86 11.51 8.12
CA LEU A 95 -24.50 12.07 8.13
C LEU A 95 -24.30 13.11 7.03
N VAL A 96 -24.71 12.81 5.79
CA VAL A 96 -24.61 13.74 4.65
C VAL A 96 -25.40 15.01 4.94
N LYS A 97 -26.68 14.90 5.32
CA LYS A 97 -27.51 16.06 5.72
C LYS A 97 -26.86 16.91 6.81
N ARG A 98 -26.06 16.31 7.70
CA ARG A 98 -25.35 17.02 8.77
C ARG A 98 -24.08 17.73 8.30
N TYR A 99 -23.41 17.26 7.25
CA TYR A 99 -22.23 17.91 6.68
C TYR A 99 -22.62 18.97 5.63
N THR A 100 -23.48 18.63 4.69
CA THR A 100 -23.70 19.40 3.44
C THR A 100 -25.03 20.13 3.38
N LYS A 101 -25.92 19.96 4.37
CA LYS A 101 -27.31 20.44 4.38
C LYS A 101 -28.24 19.88 3.28
N HIS A 102 -27.77 19.19 2.25
CA HIS A 102 -28.64 18.56 1.24
C HIS A 102 -29.40 17.34 1.81
N ASN A 103 -30.61 17.08 1.29
CA ASN A 103 -31.26 15.77 1.43
C ASN A 103 -30.75 14.87 0.30
N LEU A 104 -30.56 13.58 0.57
CA LEU A 104 -30.47 12.53 -0.45
C LEU A 104 -31.65 11.58 -0.20
N ASN A 105 -32.43 11.21 -1.22
CA ASN A 105 -33.51 10.24 -1.05
C ASN A 105 -32.99 8.81 -1.23
N ASP A 106 -32.43 8.50 -2.40
CA ASP A 106 -31.73 7.24 -2.65
C ASP A 106 -30.20 7.39 -2.46
N ILE A 107 -29.50 6.29 -2.16
CA ILE A 107 -28.05 6.25 -1.98
C ILE A 107 -27.48 5.12 -2.83
N ARG A 108 -26.64 5.50 -3.78
CA ARG A 108 -25.98 4.62 -4.75
C ARG A 108 -24.55 5.12 -4.99
N GLY A 109 -23.61 4.18 -5.12
CA GLY A 109 -22.20 4.50 -5.28
C GLY A 109 -21.54 5.12 -4.04
N PRO A 110 -20.30 5.62 -4.19
CA PRO A 110 -19.63 6.43 -3.18
C PRO A 110 -20.18 7.87 -3.13
N ILE A 111 -20.22 8.45 -1.93
CA ILE A 111 -20.63 9.85 -1.69
C ILE A 111 -19.48 10.61 -1.04
N THR A 112 -18.85 11.53 -1.77
CA THR A 112 -17.78 12.39 -1.24
C THR A 112 -18.35 13.71 -0.70
N VAL A 113 -17.90 14.13 0.48
CA VAL A 113 -18.32 15.38 1.14
C VAL A 113 -17.14 16.09 1.82
N VAL A 114 -17.19 17.42 1.86
CA VAL A 114 -16.21 18.22 2.63
C VAL A 114 -16.60 18.24 4.12
N SER A 115 -15.76 17.63 4.98
CA SER A 115 -15.99 17.59 6.43
C SER A 115 -15.27 18.72 7.18
N GLY A 116 -14.29 19.38 6.58
CA GLY A 116 -13.48 20.44 7.18
C GLY A 116 -12.28 20.81 6.32
N LYS A 117 -11.63 21.94 6.62
CA LYS A 117 -10.62 22.60 5.77
C LYS A 117 -9.57 21.70 5.10
N LYS A 118 -9.06 20.67 5.80
CA LYS A 118 -8.03 19.75 5.28
C LYS A 118 -8.53 18.30 5.15
N ARG A 119 -9.84 18.09 5.05
CA ARG A 119 -10.50 16.77 5.14
C ARG A 119 -11.82 16.69 4.36
N ARG A 120 -11.74 16.13 3.14
CA ARG A 120 -12.87 15.49 2.45
C ARG A 120 -13.03 14.02 2.92
N LEU A 121 -14.24 13.48 2.89
CA LEU A 121 -14.61 12.11 3.30
C LEU A 121 -15.42 11.44 2.19
N THR A 122 -15.17 10.17 1.87
CA THR A 122 -16.01 9.37 0.96
C THR A 122 -16.79 8.33 1.77
N PHE A 123 -18.12 8.46 1.84
CA PHE A 123 -19.00 7.43 2.40
C PHE A 123 -19.27 6.33 1.38
N ILE A 124 -19.20 5.06 1.81
CA ILE A 124 -19.56 3.90 0.98
C ILE A 124 -20.49 3.00 1.80
N GLU A 125 -21.67 2.67 1.27
CA GLU A 125 -22.47 1.57 1.82
C GLU A 125 -21.90 0.23 1.34
N CYS A 126 -21.66 -0.70 2.26
CA CYS A 126 -21.27 -2.06 1.91
C CYS A 126 -22.51 -2.92 1.68
N ALA A 127 -22.68 -3.46 0.47
CA ALA A 127 -23.65 -4.51 0.17
C ALA A 127 -23.37 -5.77 1.02
N ASN A 128 -24.41 -6.57 1.30
CA ASN A 128 -24.33 -7.66 2.28
C ASN A 128 -23.59 -8.93 1.77
N ASP A 129 -23.17 -8.93 0.50
CA ASP A 129 -22.37 -9.98 -0.11
C ASP A 129 -20.94 -10.05 0.47
N MET A 130 -20.42 -11.26 0.57
CA MET A 130 -19.04 -11.58 0.93
C MET A 130 -18.01 -10.89 0.01
N ASN A 131 -18.27 -10.71 -1.29
CA ASN A 131 -17.33 -10.01 -2.18
C ASN A 131 -17.20 -8.52 -1.82
N SER A 132 -18.34 -7.83 -1.73
CA SER A 132 -18.42 -6.43 -1.27
C SER A 132 -17.74 -6.25 0.10
N MET A 133 -18.04 -7.13 1.07
CA MET A 133 -17.37 -7.15 2.37
C MET A 133 -15.85 -7.34 2.28
N ILE A 134 -15.35 -8.12 1.33
CA ILE A 134 -13.91 -8.33 1.11
C ILE A 134 -13.25 -7.08 0.52
N ASP A 135 -13.86 -6.41 -0.45
CA ASP A 135 -13.25 -5.27 -1.13
C ASP A 135 -13.31 -4.00 -0.30
N VAL A 136 -14.48 -3.71 0.29
CA VAL A 136 -14.65 -2.59 1.21
C VAL A 136 -13.70 -2.71 2.41
N ALA A 137 -13.42 -3.93 2.89
CA ALA A 137 -12.42 -4.17 3.92
C ALA A 137 -10.97 -3.83 3.49
N LYS A 138 -10.61 -4.02 2.21
CA LYS A 138 -9.29 -3.65 1.69
C LYS A 138 -9.10 -2.13 1.68
N ILE A 139 -10.12 -1.36 1.34
CA ILE A 139 -10.04 0.11 1.16
C ILE A 139 -10.40 0.97 2.37
N ALA A 140 -11.30 0.54 3.27
CA ALA A 140 -11.86 1.41 4.30
C ALA A 140 -10.84 1.90 5.35
N ASP A 141 -10.66 3.21 5.49
CA ASP A 141 -9.81 3.84 6.52
C ASP A 141 -10.54 3.96 7.86
N LEU A 142 -11.84 4.23 7.77
CA LEU A 142 -12.80 4.18 8.87
C LEU A 142 -13.93 3.20 8.53
N VAL A 143 -14.23 2.32 9.49
CA VAL A 143 -15.41 1.46 9.46
C VAL A 143 -16.40 1.96 10.52
N LEU A 144 -17.62 2.28 10.09
CA LEU A 144 -18.78 2.45 10.95
C LEU A 144 -19.54 1.10 10.99
N LEU A 145 -19.20 0.26 11.97
CA LEU A 145 -19.81 -1.07 12.13
C LEU A 145 -21.15 -0.95 12.83
N MET A 146 -22.23 -1.15 12.08
CA MET A 146 -23.61 -1.09 12.57
C MET A 146 -24.04 -2.42 13.21
N ILE A 147 -24.76 -2.31 14.32
CA ILE A 147 -25.22 -3.45 15.13
C ILE A 147 -26.66 -3.15 15.58
N ASP A 148 -27.63 -3.98 15.17
CA ASP A 148 -28.99 -3.92 15.74
C ASP A 148 -28.93 -4.35 17.21
N ALA A 149 -29.39 -3.50 18.13
CA ALA A 149 -29.33 -3.79 19.55
C ALA A 149 -30.31 -4.87 20.03
N SER A 150 -31.45 -4.98 19.36
CA SER A 150 -32.55 -5.90 19.69
C SER A 150 -32.21 -7.34 19.33
N PHE A 151 -31.56 -7.55 18.18
CA PHE A 151 -31.03 -8.85 17.77
C PHE A 151 -29.66 -9.12 18.43
N GLY A 152 -28.73 -8.17 18.31
CA GLY A 152 -27.36 -8.27 18.81
C GLY A 152 -26.32 -8.41 17.69
N PHE A 153 -25.31 -9.26 17.89
CA PHE A 153 -24.27 -9.48 16.89
C PHE A 153 -24.68 -10.59 15.91
N GLU A 154 -24.61 -10.28 14.61
CA GLU A 154 -24.89 -11.21 13.52
C GLU A 154 -23.60 -11.78 12.92
N MET A 155 -23.73 -12.91 12.20
CA MET A 155 -22.58 -13.64 11.66
C MET A 155 -21.78 -12.78 10.68
N GLU A 156 -22.45 -11.98 9.86
CA GLU A 156 -21.85 -11.02 8.92
C GLU A 156 -20.96 -9.98 9.62
N THR A 157 -21.41 -9.41 10.74
CA THR A 157 -20.60 -8.46 11.53
C THR A 157 -19.31 -9.09 12.06
N PHE A 158 -19.37 -10.38 12.40
CA PHE A 158 -18.20 -11.16 12.79
C PHE A 158 -17.34 -11.56 11.60
N GLU A 159 -17.92 -11.86 10.44
CA GLU A 159 -17.19 -12.18 9.21
C GLU A 159 -16.37 -10.96 8.76
N PHE A 160 -17.00 -9.80 8.61
CA PHE A 160 -16.32 -8.55 8.26
C PHE A 160 -15.17 -8.21 9.22
N LEU A 161 -15.38 -8.32 10.54
CA LEU A 161 -14.31 -8.12 11.53
C LEU A 161 -13.11 -9.07 11.35
N ASN A 162 -13.33 -10.32 10.91
CA ASN A 162 -12.22 -11.26 10.65
C ASN A 162 -11.55 -11.02 9.28
N ILE A 163 -12.28 -10.48 8.29
CA ILE A 163 -11.70 -10.01 7.01
C ILE A 163 -10.74 -8.85 7.29
N LEU A 164 -11.16 -7.83 8.03
CA LEU A 164 -10.31 -6.70 8.45
C LEU A 164 -9.06 -7.17 9.20
N GLN A 165 -9.18 -8.15 10.11
CA GLN A 165 -8.03 -8.71 10.82
C GLN A 165 -7.02 -9.45 9.91
N SER A 166 -7.43 -9.85 8.70
CA SER A 166 -6.57 -10.57 7.74
C SER A 166 -5.94 -9.66 6.68
N HIS A 167 -6.65 -8.65 6.18
CA HIS A 167 -6.16 -7.72 5.16
C HIS A 167 -5.47 -6.47 5.74
N GLY A 168 -5.68 -6.16 7.02
CA GLY A 168 -5.09 -5.03 7.72
C GLY A 168 -6.16 -4.24 8.47
N PHE A 169 -6.05 -4.16 9.79
CA PHE A 169 -7.16 -3.68 10.63
C PHE A 169 -7.20 -2.14 10.69
N PRO A 170 -8.23 -1.47 10.13
CA PRO A 170 -8.33 -0.02 10.10
C PRO A 170 -8.93 0.52 11.41
N LYS A 171 -9.35 1.80 11.45
CA LYS A 171 -10.11 2.31 12.58
C LYS A 171 -11.56 1.83 12.50
N VAL A 172 -12.07 1.23 13.57
CA VAL A 172 -13.46 0.77 13.66
C VAL A 172 -14.18 1.52 14.78
N MET A 173 -15.30 2.16 14.47
CA MET A 173 -16.28 2.66 15.43
C MET A 173 -17.53 1.78 15.35
N GLY A 174 -18.10 1.43 16.51
CA GLY A 174 -19.38 0.74 16.55
C GLY A 174 -20.53 1.74 16.59
N VAL A 175 -21.60 1.47 15.84
CA VAL A 175 -22.86 2.24 15.88
C VAL A 175 -23.98 1.27 16.22
N LEU A 176 -24.62 1.48 17.37
CA LEU A 176 -25.62 0.55 17.92
C LEU A 176 -27.02 1.17 17.79
N THR A 177 -27.84 0.58 16.93
CA THR A 177 -29.15 1.10 16.47
C THR A 177 -30.33 0.32 17.07
N HIS A 178 -31.56 0.73 16.76
CA HIS A 178 -32.80 0.10 17.21
C HIS A 178 -32.93 -0.01 18.74
N LEU A 179 -32.71 1.11 19.41
CA LEU A 179 -32.85 1.23 20.86
C LEU A 179 -34.29 1.53 21.29
N ASP A 180 -35.05 2.19 20.41
CA ASP A 180 -36.50 2.34 20.43
C ASP A 180 -37.26 1.03 20.66
N LYS A 181 -36.83 -0.09 20.06
CA LYS A 181 -37.42 -1.44 20.26
C LYS A 181 -37.40 -1.89 21.74
N PHE A 182 -36.58 -1.29 22.62
CA PHE A 182 -36.49 -1.66 24.04
C PHE A 182 -37.49 -0.90 24.93
N ARG A 183 -38.70 -1.45 25.10
CA ARG A 183 -39.68 -0.97 26.10
C ARG A 183 -39.12 -0.89 27.54
N ASN A 184 -38.15 -1.74 27.90
CA ASN A 184 -37.65 -1.86 29.27
C ASN A 184 -36.25 -1.25 29.47
N ASN A 185 -36.19 -0.07 30.10
CA ASN A 185 -34.95 0.69 30.31
C ASN A 185 -33.84 -0.07 31.09
N LYS A 186 -34.22 -1.03 31.97
CA LYS A 186 -33.27 -1.95 32.64
C LYS A 186 -32.63 -2.94 31.65
N THR A 187 -33.40 -3.53 30.74
CA THR A 187 -32.88 -4.49 29.75
C THR A 187 -32.03 -3.79 28.69
N LEU A 188 -32.40 -2.56 28.30
CA LEU A 188 -31.60 -1.66 27.47
C LEU A 188 -30.19 -1.43 28.03
N ARG A 189 -30.08 -1.04 29.32
CA ARG A 189 -28.78 -0.79 29.98
C ARG A 189 -27.91 -2.06 30.05
N THR A 190 -28.50 -3.19 30.41
CA THR A 190 -27.80 -4.49 30.44
C THR A 190 -27.35 -4.92 29.04
N THR A 191 -28.17 -4.74 28.02
CA THR A 191 -27.86 -5.11 26.63
C THR A 191 -26.77 -4.23 26.04
N LYS A 192 -26.84 -2.90 26.23
CA LYS A 192 -25.75 -1.97 25.89
C LYS A 192 -24.43 -2.39 26.56
N LYS A 193 -24.44 -2.75 27.86
CA LYS A 193 -23.24 -3.23 28.56
C LYS A 193 -22.71 -4.56 27.99
N ARG A 194 -23.60 -5.53 27.72
CA ARG A 194 -23.26 -6.84 27.11
C ARG A 194 -22.61 -6.67 25.75
N LEU A 195 -23.25 -5.92 24.84
CA LEU A 195 -22.77 -5.69 23.49
C LEU A 195 -21.46 -4.89 23.50
N LYS A 196 -21.33 -3.87 24.36
CA LYS A 196 -20.07 -3.11 24.55
C LYS A 196 -18.90 -3.97 25.00
N HIS A 197 -19.09 -4.86 25.98
CA HIS A 197 -18.02 -5.79 26.38
C HIS A 197 -17.68 -6.77 25.25
N ARG A 198 -18.67 -7.28 24.50
CA ARG A 198 -18.42 -8.16 23.36
C ARG A 198 -17.65 -7.46 22.24
N PHE A 199 -18.02 -6.24 21.89
CA PHE A 199 -17.32 -5.35 20.95
C PHE A 199 -15.85 -5.16 21.35
N TRP A 200 -15.59 -4.88 22.64
CA TRP A 200 -14.24 -4.76 23.19
C TRP A 200 -13.41 -6.06 23.13
N THR A 201 -14.04 -7.24 23.23
CA THR A 201 -13.33 -8.53 23.13
C THR A 201 -12.88 -8.91 21.72
N GLU A 202 -13.43 -8.30 20.67
CA GLU A 202 -13.13 -8.66 19.28
C GLU A 202 -12.36 -7.58 18.50
N ILE A 203 -12.27 -6.37 19.06
CA ILE A 203 -11.58 -5.22 18.45
C ILE A 203 -10.42 -4.80 19.35
N TYR A 204 -10.68 -3.97 20.36
CA TYR A 204 -9.74 -3.69 21.45
C TYR A 204 -10.50 -3.14 22.68
N GLN A 205 -9.91 -3.33 23.85
CA GLN A 205 -10.47 -2.85 25.11
C GLN A 205 -10.56 -1.31 25.10
N GLY A 206 -11.78 -0.77 25.22
CA GLY A 206 -12.02 0.67 25.20
C GLY A 206 -12.39 1.26 23.83
N ALA A 207 -12.57 0.44 22.79
CA ALA A 207 -13.09 0.88 21.49
C ALA A 207 -14.42 1.66 21.63
N LYS A 208 -14.64 2.63 20.73
CA LYS A 208 -15.79 3.55 20.79
C LYS A 208 -17.04 2.88 20.21
N LEU A 209 -18.14 3.00 20.95
CA LEU A 209 -19.45 2.49 20.58
C LEU A 209 -20.47 3.62 20.80
N PHE A 210 -21.07 4.07 19.71
CA PHE A 210 -22.14 5.07 19.68
C PHE A 210 -23.50 4.39 19.84
N TYR A 211 -24.48 5.18 20.27
CA TYR A 211 -25.85 4.76 20.47
C TYR A 211 -26.72 5.70 19.65
N LEU A 212 -27.49 5.15 18.72
CA LEU A 212 -28.52 5.89 17.98
C LEU A 212 -29.88 5.40 18.46
N SER A 213 -30.75 6.31 18.87
CA SER A 213 -31.94 5.98 19.64
C SER A 213 -33.06 5.37 18.80
N GLY A 214 -33.81 6.19 18.07
CA GLY A 214 -34.85 5.78 17.14
C GLY A 214 -34.88 6.72 15.92
N ILE A 215 -35.66 6.37 14.91
CA ILE A 215 -35.77 7.16 13.66
C ILE A 215 -36.88 8.21 13.80
N ILE A 216 -36.59 9.45 13.40
CA ILE A 216 -37.51 10.59 13.37
C ILE A 216 -37.45 11.19 11.96
N ASN A 217 -38.60 11.33 11.29
CA ASN A 217 -38.72 11.89 9.93
C ASN A 217 -37.67 11.30 8.95
N GLY A 218 -37.60 9.96 8.91
CA GLY A 218 -36.69 9.17 8.06
C GLY A 218 -35.21 9.19 8.45
N ARG A 219 -34.82 9.90 9.51
CA ARG A 219 -33.42 10.18 9.90
C ARG A 219 -33.14 9.90 11.39
N TYR A 220 -31.87 9.86 11.76
CA TYR A 220 -31.45 9.73 13.16
C TYR A 220 -31.38 11.09 13.88
N PRO A 221 -31.46 11.13 15.23
CA PRO A 221 -31.50 12.38 15.98
C PRO A 221 -30.25 13.25 15.79
N ASN A 222 -30.47 14.51 15.42
CA ASN A 222 -29.41 15.46 15.05
C ASN A 222 -28.29 15.60 16.11
N MET A 223 -28.62 15.52 17.41
CA MET A 223 -27.63 15.57 18.50
C MET A 223 -26.74 14.33 18.60
N GLU A 224 -27.28 13.15 18.29
CA GLU A 224 -26.50 11.90 18.29
C GLU A 224 -25.56 11.85 17.08
N ILE A 225 -26.06 12.26 15.91
CA ILE A 225 -25.29 12.37 14.66
C ILE A 225 -24.24 13.48 14.73
N GLN A 226 -24.53 14.64 15.33
CA GLN A 226 -23.53 15.70 15.61
C GLN A 226 -22.41 15.22 16.54
N ASN A 227 -22.70 14.30 17.46
CA ASN A 227 -21.66 13.69 18.29
C ASN A 227 -20.83 12.68 17.50
N LEU A 228 -21.45 11.86 16.64
CA LEU A 228 -20.74 10.91 15.77
C LEU A 228 -19.81 11.64 14.79
N SER A 229 -20.31 12.62 14.04
CA SER A 229 -19.52 13.39 13.05
C SER A 229 -18.32 14.08 13.69
N ARG A 230 -18.49 14.68 14.88
CA ARG A 230 -17.38 15.26 15.66
C ARG A 230 -16.25 14.25 15.97
N PHE A 231 -16.56 12.98 16.19
CA PHE A 231 -15.54 11.95 16.40
C PHE A 231 -14.91 11.46 15.09
N ILE A 232 -15.65 11.47 13.97
CA ILE A 232 -15.12 11.17 12.63
C ILE A 232 -14.08 12.22 12.23
N SER A 233 -14.46 13.50 12.24
CA SER A 233 -13.61 14.60 11.75
C SER A 233 -12.28 14.77 12.50
N VAL A 234 -12.22 14.36 13.78
CA VAL A 234 -11.03 14.45 14.65
C VAL A 234 -10.13 13.20 14.58
N MET A 235 -10.56 12.10 13.95
CA MET A 235 -9.83 10.82 14.01
C MET A 235 -8.50 10.85 13.24
N LYS A 236 -7.42 10.32 13.86
CA LYS A 236 -6.15 10.04 13.18
C LYS A 236 -6.10 8.57 12.74
N PHE A 237 -5.71 8.35 11.49
CA PHE A 237 -5.55 7.04 10.87
C PHE A 237 -4.15 6.48 11.14
N ARG A 238 -3.85 5.29 10.62
CA ARG A 238 -2.52 4.67 10.68
C ARG A 238 -2.17 4.20 9.27
N PRO A 239 -0.96 4.45 8.76
CA PRO A 239 -0.51 3.85 7.50
C PRO A 239 -0.62 2.31 7.58
N LEU A 240 -1.18 1.71 6.53
CA LEU A 240 -1.32 0.27 6.37
C LEU A 240 -0.46 -0.15 5.18
N ILE A 241 0.40 -1.16 5.39
CA ILE A 241 1.44 -1.55 4.41
C ILE A 241 0.85 -1.72 3.01
N TRP A 242 -0.25 -2.47 2.85
CA TRP A 242 -0.89 -2.69 1.56
C TRP A 242 -1.29 -1.40 0.82
N ARG A 243 -1.86 -0.42 1.53
CA ARG A 243 -2.29 0.87 0.96
C ARG A 243 -1.12 1.80 0.71
N ASN A 244 -0.07 1.73 1.52
CA ASN A 244 1.15 2.51 1.34
C ASN A 244 2.13 1.90 0.31
N THR A 245 1.77 0.80 -0.37
CA THR A 245 2.60 0.17 -1.43
C THR A 245 1.89 -0.03 -2.77
N HIS A 246 0.58 0.19 -2.88
CA HIS A 246 -0.18 0.02 -4.13
C HIS A 246 -1.04 1.25 -4.41
N PRO A 247 -1.12 1.72 -5.67
CA PRO A 247 -2.11 2.71 -6.06
C PRO A 247 -3.49 2.04 -6.17
N TYR A 248 -4.54 2.77 -5.82
CA TYR A 248 -5.91 2.35 -6.04
C TYR A 248 -6.86 3.53 -6.24
N VAL A 249 -7.89 3.32 -7.05
CA VAL A 249 -8.98 4.27 -7.30
C VAL A 249 -10.29 3.60 -6.89
N VAL A 250 -11.13 4.34 -6.15
CA VAL A 250 -12.55 3.97 -6.01
C VAL A 250 -13.27 4.74 -7.10
N ALA A 251 -13.99 4.05 -7.98
CA ALA A 251 -14.70 4.72 -9.06
C ALA A 251 -15.96 5.40 -8.51
N ASP A 252 -16.01 6.72 -8.65
CA ASP A 252 -17.15 7.56 -8.29
C ASP A 252 -18.17 7.64 -9.45
N ARG A 253 -17.70 7.58 -10.71
CA ARG A 253 -18.51 7.56 -11.96
C ARG A 253 -17.93 6.55 -12.96
N VAL A 254 -18.81 5.93 -13.76
CA VAL A 254 -18.51 4.88 -14.74
C VAL A 254 -19.29 5.18 -16.02
N GLU A 255 -18.62 5.19 -17.17
CA GLU A 255 -19.24 5.51 -18.47
C GLU A 255 -18.73 4.57 -19.57
N ASP A 256 -19.61 4.23 -20.52
CA ASP A 256 -19.26 3.53 -21.77
C ASP A 256 -18.94 4.59 -22.83
N LEU A 257 -17.79 4.47 -23.51
CA LEU A 257 -17.38 5.31 -24.63
C LEU A 257 -17.28 4.50 -25.93
N THR A 258 -17.93 3.33 -26.00
CA THR A 258 -17.94 2.50 -27.21
C THR A 258 -18.88 3.08 -28.27
N ASP A 259 -18.41 3.20 -29.52
CA ASP A 259 -19.17 3.79 -30.62
C ASP A 259 -20.56 3.14 -30.78
N PRO A 260 -21.67 3.91 -30.77
CA PRO A 260 -23.02 3.35 -30.88
C PRO A 260 -23.24 2.50 -32.13
N GLU A 261 -22.57 2.81 -33.24
CA GLU A 261 -22.60 1.98 -34.46
C GLU A 261 -22.02 0.58 -34.23
N LEU A 262 -20.91 0.45 -33.49
CA LEU A 262 -20.34 -0.86 -33.15
C LEU A 262 -21.31 -1.66 -32.28
N LEU A 263 -22.04 -1.01 -31.38
CA LEU A 263 -23.05 -1.66 -30.55
C LEU A 263 -24.24 -2.19 -31.36
N HIS A 264 -24.70 -1.43 -32.37
CA HIS A 264 -25.75 -1.88 -33.28
C HIS A 264 -25.29 -3.04 -34.19
N ARG A 265 -24.02 -3.02 -34.63
CA ARG A 265 -23.43 -4.08 -35.47
C ARG A 265 -23.11 -5.35 -34.66
N GLN A 266 -22.65 -5.21 -33.41
CA GLN A 266 -22.21 -6.29 -32.52
C GLN A 266 -22.51 -5.96 -31.05
N PRO A 267 -23.72 -6.27 -30.53
CA PRO A 267 -24.10 -5.94 -29.15
C PRO A 267 -23.17 -6.51 -28.06
N ASN A 268 -22.55 -7.65 -28.35
CA ASN A 268 -21.65 -8.40 -27.46
C ASN A 268 -20.17 -8.04 -27.65
N CYS A 269 -19.83 -6.95 -28.35
CA CYS A 269 -18.43 -6.51 -28.43
C CYS A 269 -17.89 -6.11 -27.05
N ASP A 270 -16.59 -6.32 -26.83
CA ASP A 270 -15.90 -5.70 -25.71
C ASP A 270 -15.97 -4.17 -25.82
N ARG A 271 -15.87 -3.49 -24.68
CA ARG A 271 -16.25 -2.09 -24.51
C ARG A 271 -15.06 -1.24 -24.10
N THR A 272 -15.09 0.05 -24.47
CA THR A 272 -14.16 1.05 -23.96
C THR A 272 -14.83 1.79 -22.81
N VAL A 273 -14.35 1.58 -21.58
CA VAL A 273 -14.93 2.14 -20.36
C VAL A 273 -14.05 3.25 -19.81
N THR A 274 -14.67 4.33 -19.33
CA THR A 274 -13.99 5.31 -18.46
C THR A 274 -14.45 5.19 -17.02
N LEU A 275 -13.46 5.14 -16.11
CA LEU A 275 -13.66 5.10 -14.66
C LEU A 275 -13.10 6.39 -14.06
N TYR A 276 -13.96 7.15 -13.39
CA TYR A 276 -13.61 8.43 -12.78
C TYR A 276 -13.52 8.27 -11.26
N GLY A 277 -12.47 8.79 -10.63
CA GLY A 277 -12.36 8.74 -9.16
C GLY A 277 -11.09 9.35 -8.60
N TYR A 278 -11.05 9.51 -7.27
CA TYR A 278 -9.84 9.95 -6.57
C TYR A 278 -8.77 8.85 -6.51
N LEU A 279 -7.52 9.21 -6.80
CA LEU A 279 -6.36 8.34 -6.64
C LEU A 279 -5.88 8.29 -5.18
N ARG A 280 -5.48 7.08 -4.74
CA ARG A 280 -5.25 6.72 -3.33
C ARG A 280 -4.07 5.76 -3.19
N GLY A 281 -3.45 5.75 -2.02
CA GLY A 281 -2.35 4.85 -1.68
C GLY A 281 -1.01 5.42 -2.13
N THR A 282 -0.44 4.86 -3.19
CA THR A 282 0.75 5.41 -3.87
C THR A 282 0.38 6.08 -5.19
N ASN A 283 1.38 6.63 -5.88
CA ASN A 283 1.23 7.17 -7.23
C ASN A 283 0.87 6.05 -8.23
N LEU A 284 0.11 6.40 -9.27
CA LEU A 284 -0.26 5.54 -10.39
C LEU A 284 0.64 5.86 -11.58
N LYS A 285 1.16 4.86 -12.29
CA LYS A 285 1.92 5.06 -13.54
C LYS A 285 1.01 4.91 -14.76
N SER A 286 1.32 5.64 -15.84
CA SER A 286 0.76 5.41 -17.17
C SER A 286 0.99 3.96 -17.61
N ASN A 287 0.07 3.39 -18.38
CA ASN A 287 0.10 2.00 -18.88
C ASN A 287 0.23 0.91 -17.79
N MET A 288 -0.07 1.22 -16.53
CA MET A 288 0.02 0.25 -15.43
C MET A 288 -1.09 -0.80 -15.51
N ARG A 289 -0.74 -2.07 -15.20
CA ARG A 289 -1.73 -3.15 -15.05
C ARG A 289 -2.57 -2.94 -13.79
N ILE A 290 -3.87 -3.17 -13.92
CA ILE A 290 -4.87 -2.98 -12.87
C ILE A 290 -5.71 -4.24 -12.71
N HIS A 291 -6.17 -4.50 -11.49
CA HIS A 291 -7.22 -5.47 -11.20
C HIS A 291 -8.50 -4.76 -10.79
N ILE A 292 -9.62 -5.12 -11.42
CA ILE A 292 -10.96 -4.72 -11.01
C ILE A 292 -11.60 -5.93 -10.31
N PRO A 293 -11.77 -5.93 -8.96
CA PRO A 293 -12.25 -7.08 -8.21
C PRO A 293 -13.67 -7.54 -8.58
N GLY A 294 -13.77 -8.38 -9.60
CA GLY A 294 -15.02 -8.94 -10.12
C GLY A 294 -15.23 -8.78 -11.62
N ALA A 295 -14.39 -8.02 -12.32
CA ALA A 295 -14.32 -7.99 -13.79
C ALA A 295 -13.10 -8.78 -14.28
N GLY A 296 -11.88 -8.30 -14.04
CA GLY A 296 -10.66 -8.95 -14.51
C GLY A 296 -9.36 -8.24 -14.14
N ASP A 297 -8.26 -8.71 -14.75
CA ASP A 297 -7.01 -7.97 -14.86
C ASP A 297 -7.02 -7.24 -16.21
N HIS A 298 -6.78 -5.93 -16.23
CA HIS A 298 -6.82 -5.07 -17.41
C HIS A 298 -5.58 -4.15 -17.46
N VAL A 299 -5.39 -3.44 -18.57
CA VAL A 299 -4.34 -2.42 -18.74
C VAL A 299 -5.01 -1.06 -18.88
N VAL A 300 -4.52 -0.05 -18.15
CA VAL A 300 -4.99 1.34 -18.35
C VAL A 300 -4.42 1.87 -19.66
N SER A 301 -5.27 2.43 -20.52
CA SER A 301 -4.88 2.95 -21.85
C SER A 301 -4.60 4.46 -21.85
N ASP A 302 -5.29 5.23 -21.01
CA ASP A 302 -5.05 6.67 -20.77
C ASP A 302 -5.38 7.03 -19.31
N VAL A 303 -4.70 8.05 -18.78
CA VAL A 303 -4.91 8.64 -17.45
C VAL A 303 -4.89 10.16 -17.57
N SER A 304 -6.07 10.77 -17.65
CA SER A 304 -6.19 12.24 -17.61
C SER A 304 -6.55 12.71 -16.19
N VAL A 305 -5.76 13.61 -15.62
CA VAL A 305 -6.11 14.33 -14.39
C VAL A 305 -7.22 15.33 -14.69
N LEU A 306 -8.18 15.45 -13.77
CA LEU A 306 -9.29 16.40 -13.84
C LEU A 306 -9.30 17.30 -12.59
N PRO A 307 -9.89 18.50 -12.66
CA PRO A 307 -10.13 19.33 -11.47
C PRO A 307 -10.90 18.56 -10.38
N ASP A 308 -10.58 18.82 -9.11
CA ASP A 308 -11.27 18.20 -7.97
C ASP A 308 -12.74 18.66 -7.91
N PRO A 309 -13.75 17.75 -7.94
CA PRO A 309 -15.16 18.12 -7.79
C PRO A 309 -15.57 18.48 -6.34
N CYS A 310 -14.68 18.32 -5.35
CA CYS A 310 -14.88 18.73 -3.96
C CYS A 310 -13.60 19.35 -3.36
N PRO A 311 -13.14 20.51 -3.90
CA PRO A 311 -11.87 21.13 -3.52
C PRO A 311 -11.85 21.53 -2.04
N LEU A 312 -10.66 21.52 -1.46
CA LEU A 312 -10.42 21.98 -0.10
C LEU A 312 -10.27 23.52 -0.07
N PRO A 313 -10.83 24.22 0.93
CA PRO A 313 -10.80 25.67 0.95
C PRO A 313 -9.46 26.23 1.46
N ASP A 314 -8.82 27.07 0.66
CA ASP A 314 -7.45 27.59 0.88
C ASP A 314 -7.32 28.46 2.13
N LYS A 315 -8.31 29.32 2.37
CA LYS A 315 -8.26 30.34 3.43
C LYS A 315 -8.48 29.70 4.81
N GLU A 316 -7.45 29.72 5.65
CA GLU A 316 -7.33 29.06 6.97
C GLU A 316 -8.29 29.57 8.09
N ARG A 317 -9.50 30.06 7.79
CA ARG A 317 -10.51 30.52 8.77
C ARG A 317 -10.86 29.46 9.84
N LYS A 318 -11.25 29.87 11.05
CA LYS A 318 -11.52 28.96 12.19
C LYS A 318 -12.82 28.14 12.07
N ARG A 319 -13.73 28.49 11.15
CA ARG A 319 -14.98 27.77 10.86
C ARG A 319 -15.00 27.37 9.38
N LEU A 320 -15.87 26.42 9.02
CA LEU A 320 -16.14 26.06 7.63
C LEU A 320 -17.39 26.82 7.15
N ASP A 321 -17.18 27.73 6.22
CA ASP A 321 -18.22 28.57 5.61
C ASP A 321 -19.17 27.72 4.75
N GLU A 322 -20.38 28.21 4.48
CA GLU A 322 -21.49 27.39 3.95
C GLU A 322 -21.26 26.95 2.49
N LYS A 323 -20.75 27.85 1.64
CA LYS A 323 -20.33 27.57 0.25
C LYS A 323 -19.33 26.41 0.15
N ASN A 324 -18.56 26.14 1.21
CA ASN A 324 -17.47 25.16 1.23
C ASN A 324 -17.93 23.78 1.77
N LYS A 325 -19.24 23.55 1.90
CA LYS A 325 -19.83 22.28 2.40
C LYS A 325 -20.29 21.38 1.25
N LEU A 326 -19.43 21.25 0.25
CA LEU A 326 -19.70 20.60 -1.03
C LEU A 326 -20.01 19.10 -0.87
N ILE A 327 -20.74 18.59 -1.85
CA ILE A 327 -21.12 17.20 -2.04
C ILE A 327 -20.81 16.79 -3.49
N TYR A 328 -20.27 15.59 -3.66
CA TYR A 328 -20.12 14.95 -4.96
C TYR A 328 -20.54 13.48 -4.85
N ALA A 329 -21.57 13.10 -5.61
CA ALA A 329 -22.19 11.78 -5.56
C ALA A 329 -22.94 11.48 -6.87
N PRO A 330 -22.23 11.35 -8.01
CA PRO A 330 -22.84 11.36 -9.34
C PRO A 330 -23.80 10.18 -9.60
N MET A 331 -23.67 9.07 -8.86
CA MET A 331 -24.58 7.91 -8.94
C MET A 331 -25.83 8.04 -8.04
N SER A 332 -25.90 9.02 -7.12
CA SER A 332 -27.01 9.22 -6.18
C SER A 332 -27.91 10.38 -6.59
N ASP A 333 -29.14 10.40 -6.07
CA ASP A 333 -30.02 11.57 -6.14
C ASP A 333 -29.42 12.75 -5.35
N VAL A 334 -28.94 13.77 -6.07
CA VAL A 334 -28.44 15.02 -5.50
C VAL A 334 -29.38 16.16 -5.89
N GLY A 335 -30.24 16.55 -4.95
CA GLY A 335 -31.14 17.70 -5.11
C GLY A 335 -32.36 17.46 -5.99
N GLY A 336 -32.71 16.18 -6.25
CA GLY A 336 -33.81 15.78 -7.14
C GLY A 336 -33.30 15.10 -8.42
N VAL A 337 -32.04 15.34 -8.81
CA VAL A 337 -31.45 14.82 -10.06
C VAL A 337 -30.68 13.52 -9.77
N MET A 338 -31.03 12.45 -10.49
CA MET A 338 -30.33 11.16 -10.50
C MET A 338 -29.87 10.85 -11.93
N TYR A 339 -28.57 10.60 -12.09
CA TYR A 339 -28.00 10.13 -13.36
C TYR A 339 -28.01 8.60 -13.38
N ASP A 340 -28.64 8.02 -14.40
CA ASP A 340 -28.41 6.65 -14.86
C ASP A 340 -27.60 6.70 -16.17
N LYS A 341 -27.21 5.54 -16.72
CA LYS A 341 -26.23 5.41 -17.83
C LYS A 341 -26.55 6.34 -19.02
N ASP A 342 -27.80 6.26 -19.48
CA ASP A 342 -28.25 6.90 -20.73
C ASP A 342 -29.39 7.92 -20.48
N ALA A 343 -29.75 8.15 -19.21
CA ALA A 343 -30.95 8.91 -18.82
C ALA A 343 -30.78 9.69 -17.52
N VAL A 344 -31.36 10.89 -17.44
CA VAL A 344 -31.37 11.74 -16.26
C VAL A 344 -32.78 11.81 -15.69
N TYR A 345 -32.98 11.26 -14.49
CA TYR A 345 -34.26 11.29 -13.78
C TYR A 345 -34.32 12.51 -12.85
N ILE A 346 -35.33 13.36 -13.02
CA ILE A 346 -35.49 14.59 -12.22
C ILE A 346 -36.79 14.51 -11.42
N ASN A 347 -36.66 14.42 -10.09
CA ASN A 347 -37.78 14.39 -9.15
C ASN A 347 -38.13 15.82 -8.67
N VAL A 348 -38.91 16.54 -9.49
CA VAL A 348 -39.48 17.83 -9.08
C VAL A 348 -40.63 17.58 -8.06
N PRO A 349 -40.72 18.32 -6.95
CA PRO A 349 -41.84 18.22 -6.02
C PRO A 349 -43.10 18.94 -6.56
N GLY A 350 -43.69 18.38 -7.61
CA GLY A 350 -44.93 18.87 -8.26
C GLY A 350 -45.26 18.02 -9.49
N ASN A 351 -46.56 17.81 -9.77
CA ASN A 351 -47.00 16.98 -10.90
C ASN A 351 -47.19 17.87 -12.15
N PHE A 352 -46.12 18.10 -12.92
CA PHE A 352 -46.16 18.85 -14.18
C PHE A 352 -45.99 17.94 -15.42
N THR A 353 -46.43 16.68 -15.33
CA THR A 353 -46.24 15.68 -16.40
C THR A 353 -47.54 14.96 -16.71
N LYS A 354 -47.84 14.80 -18.00
CA LYS A 354 -49.02 14.07 -18.48
C LYS A 354 -48.94 12.60 -18.01
N LYS A 355 -50.05 12.05 -17.50
CA LYS A 355 -50.12 10.63 -17.05
C LYS A 355 -49.71 9.64 -18.15
N SER A 356 -49.91 9.99 -19.43
CA SER A 356 -49.48 9.21 -20.60
C SER A 356 -47.97 9.12 -20.80
N ALA A 357 -47.19 10.02 -20.18
CA ALA A 357 -45.73 10.02 -20.22
C ALA A 357 -45.09 9.32 -18.99
N LEU A 358 -45.88 8.91 -17.99
CA LEU A 358 -45.37 8.04 -16.93
C LEU A 358 -45.20 6.62 -17.46
N ALA A 359 -44.03 6.02 -17.20
CA ALA A 359 -43.77 4.63 -17.54
C ALA A 359 -44.76 3.69 -16.80
N PRO A 360 -45.24 2.60 -17.44
CA PRO A 360 -46.20 1.69 -16.83
C PRO A 360 -45.57 0.95 -15.66
N SER A 361 -45.90 1.38 -14.44
CA SER A 361 -45.46 0.72 -13.21
C SER A 361 -46.44 -0.38 -12.82
N GLU A 362 -45.90 -1.59 -12.60
CA GLU A 362 -46.72 -2.73 -12.18
C GLU A 362 -47.25 -2.52 -10.74
N HIS A 363 -48.51 -2.94 -10.53
CA HIS A 363 -49.24 -2.96 -9.25
C HIS A 363 -49.87 -1.64 -8.75
N GLN A 364 -50.92 -1.19 -9.45
CA GLN A 364 -52.11 -0.61 -8.80
C GLN A 364 -53.40 -1.15 -9.43
N GLU A 365 -53.83 -2.34 -9.00
CA GLU A 365 -55.18 -2.84 -9.26
C GLU A 365 -56.16 -2.22 -8.24
N GLY A 366 -57.00 -1.30 -8.68
CA GLY A 366 -58.06 -0.67 -7.89
C GLY A 366 -58.98 0.16 -8.79
N GLU A 367 -60.28 -0.11 -8.76
CA GLU A 367 -61.28 0.42 -9.72
C GLU A 367 -61.76 1.86 -9.38
N ASP A 368 -60.92 2.69 -8.78
CA ASP A 368 -61.22 4.07 -8.39
C ASP A 368 -60.31 5.07 -9.12
N MET A 369 -60.87 6.24 -9.48
CA MET A 369 -60.21 7.41 -10.07
C MET A 369 -60.03 7.44 -11.61
N GLU A 370 -61.11 7.16 -12.36
CA GLU A 370 -61.40 7.94 -13.58
C GLU A 370 -61.70 9.40 -13.19
N LYS A 371 -60.62 10.14 -12.94
CA LYS A 371 -60.56 11.59 -13.07
C LYS A 371 -59.28 11.96 -13.79
N ASP A 372 -59.45 12.55 -14.96
CA ASP A 372 -58.41 13.37 -15.56
C ASP A 372 -58.03 14.48 -14.59
N VAL A 373 -56.73 14.79 -14.55
CA VAL A 373 -56.25 15.93 -13.77
C VAL A 373 -56.42 17.13 -14.68
N GLU A 374 -57.48 17.90 -14.44
CA GLU A 374 -57.65 19.22 -15.06
C GLU A 374 -56.38 20.04 -14.79
N PRO A 375 -55.71 20.59 -15.81
CA PRO A 375 -54.49 21.37 -15.62
C PRO A 375 -54.81 22.60 -14.75
N ALA A 376 -54.01 22.85 -13.73
CA ALA A 376 -54.37 23.72 -12.61
C ALA A 376 -54.24 25.23 -12.91
N GLY A 377 -53.89 25.60 -14.15
CA GLY A 377 -53.83 26.97 -14.62
C GLY A 377 -53.52 27.08 -16.12
N PRO A 378 -53.72 28.26 -16.73
CA PRO A 378 -53.58 28.47 -18.17
C PRO A 378 -52.15 28.18 -18.68
N GLY A 379 -51.13 28.53 -17.90
CA GLY A 379 -49.73 28.24 -18.25
C GLY A 379 -49.38 26.75 -18.30
N GLU A 380 -49.99 25.91 -17.46
CA GLU A 380 -49.79 24.46 -17.53
C GLU A 380 -50.42 23.91 -18.82
N LYS A 381 -51.64 24.37 -19.15
CA LYS A 381 -52.33 24.01 -20.39
C LYS A 381 -51.52 24.45 -21.63
N MET A 382 -51.06 25.70 -21.68
CA MET A 382 -50.25 26.22 -22.79
C MET A 382 -48.98 25.38 -23.01
N VAL A 383 -48.26 25.00 -21.94
CA VAL A 383 -47.08 24.12 -22.06
C VAL A 383 -47.47 22.71 -22.53
N MET A 384 -48.61 22.18 -22.09
CA MET A 384 -49.12 20.90 -22.56
C MET A 384 -49.53 20.92 -24.04
N ASP A 385 -50.12 22.02 -24.52
CA ASP A 385 -50.56 22.17 -25.91
C ASP A 385 -49.34 22.40 -26.84
N LEU A 386 -48.37 23.23 -26.42
CA LEU A 386 -47.08 23.40 -27.11
C LEU A 386 -46.26 22.10 -27.21
N GLN A 387 -46.41 21.18 -26.26
CA GLN A 387 -45.77 19.86 -26.32
C GLN A 387 -46.46 18.89 -27.30
N GLU A 388 -47.71 19.15 -27.71
CA GLU A 388 -48.43 18.35 -28.70
C GLU A 388 -48.45 18.96 -30.11
N ALA A 389 -47.99 20.19 -30.27
CA ALA A 389 -47.73 20.81 -31.57
C ALA A 389 -46.72 19.98 -32.38
N LYS A 390 -47.16 19.43 -33.52
CA LYS A 390 -46.34 18.61 -34.43
C LYS A 390 -45.63 19.45 -35.49
N ASP A 391 -46.24 20.57 -35.83
CA ASP A 391 -45.83 21.49 -36.87
C ASP A 391 -45.14 22.69 -36.21
N THR A 392 -44.13 23.26 -36.87
CA THR A 392 -43.44 24.44 -36.33
C THR A 392 -44.31 25.68 -36.50
N LEU A 393 -44.13 26.69 -35.64
CA LEU A 393 -44.77 28.00 -35.79
C LEU A 393 -44.52 28.61 -37.19
N ALA A 394 -43.34 28.38 -37.77
CA ALA A 394 -43.03 28.79 -39.14
C ALA A 394 -43.88 28.07 -40.21
N ALA A 395 -44.19 26.78 -40.03
CA ALA A 395 -45.09 26.05 -40.92
C ALA A 395 -46.54 26.54 -40.77
N GLN A 396 -46.99 26.78 -39.54
CA GLN A 396 -48.33 27.30 -39.25
C GLN A 396 -48.53 28.73 -39.79
N LEU A 397 -47.49 29.58 -39.72
CA LEU A 397 -47.48 30.90 -40.35
C LEU A 397 -47.48 30.81 -41.88
N ALA A 398 -46.73 29.86 -42.48
CA ALA A 398 -46.72 29.65 -43.93
C ALA A 398 -48.08 29.18 -44.47
N GLU A 399 -48.82 28.36 -43.71
CA GLU A 399 -50.19 27.93 -44.04
C GLU A 399 -51.28 28.96 -43.71
N SER A 400 -50.96 30.02 -42.96
CA SER A 400 -51.94 31.02 -42.54
C SER A 400 -52.50 31.83 -43.71
N GLU A 401 -53.83 31.99 -43.73
CA GLU A 401 -54.58 32.62 -44.83
C GLU A 401 -55.00 34.06 -44.48
N LEU A 402 -54.29 35.05 -45.04
CA LEU A 402 -54.54 36.47 -44.82
C LEU A 402 -55.51 37.02 -45.89
N ARG A 403 -56.48 37.84 -45.49
CA ARG A 403 -57.48 38.47 -46.37
C ARG A 403 -57.39 39.99 -46.26
N ILE A 404 -56.90 40.62 -47.33
CA ILE A 404 -56.67 42.07 -47.37
C ILE A 404 -58.00 42.84 -47.44
N PHE A 405 -59.05 42.28 -48.06
CA PHE A 405 -60.38 42.88 -48.09
C PHE A 405 -61.48 41.84 -47.82
N SER A 406 -62.60 42.28 -47.23
CA SER A 406 -63.70 41.40 -46.79
C SER A 406 -64.39 40.58 -47.89
N GLY A 407 -64.17 40.93 -49.16
CA GLY A 407 -64.66 40.20 -50.34
C GLY A 407 -63.56 39.57 -51.21
N SER A 408 -62.28 39.63 -50.83
CA SER A 408 -61.18 39.03 -51.61
C SER A 408 -60.97 37.56 -51.26
N THR A 409 -60.35 36.81 -52.18
CA THR A 409 -59.79 35.49 -51.86
C THR A 409 -58.69 35.62 -50.80
N PRO A 410 -58.56 34.66 -49.87
CA PRO A 410 -57.39 34.57 -49.00
C PRO A 410 -56.13 34.30 -49.81
N MET A 411 -55.00 34.82 -49.33
CA MET A 411 -53.66 34.49 -49.79
C MET A 411 -52.90 33.81 -48.65
N ARG A 412 -52.15 32.76 -48.96
CA ARG A 412 -51.25 32.11 -48.00
C ARG A 412 -49.87 32.74 -48.10
N ALA A 413 -49.15 32.83 -46.99
CA ALA A 413 -47.79 33.37 -46.98
C ALA A 413 -46.85 32.56 -47.90
N GLY A 414 -47.10 31.25 -48.09
CA GLY A 414 -46.35 30.41 -49.05
C GLY A 414 -46.76 30.53 -50.53
N ASP A 415 -47.82 31.25 -50.88
CA ASP A 415 -48.32 31.38 -52.27
C ASP A 415 -47.87 32.69 -52.95
N VAL A 416 -47.06 33.52 -52.28
CA VAL A 416 -46.50 34.76 -52.87
C VAL A 416 -45.29 34.40 -53.73
N VAL A 417 -45.51 34.26 -55.04
CA VAL A 417 -44.44 34.06 -56.03
C VAL A 417 -43.94 35.42 -56.51
N GLU A 418 -42.68 35.73 -56.23
CA GLU A 418 -41.97 36.92 -56.73
C GLU A 418 -41.50 36.71 -58.18
N ASP A 419 -42.41 36.85 -59.15
CA ASP A 419 -42.08 36.87 -60.58
C ASP A 419 -41.96 38.32 -61.12
N ASP A 420 -40.72 38.67 -61.48
CA ASP A 420 -40.25 39.74 -62.38
C ASP A 420 -40.19 41.24 -61.95
N GLU A 421 -39.06 41.85 -62.35
CA GLU A 421 -38.75 43.28 -62.56
C GLU A 421 -38.75 44.29 -61.37
N GLU A 422 -37.66 44.33 -60.58
CA GLU A 422 -36.72 45.49 -60.60
C GLU A 422 -35.32 45.19 -59.98
N GLN A 423 -34.39 46.15 -60.02
CA GLN A 423 -32.94 45.92 -59.88
C GLN A 423 -32.33 46.30 -58.52
N THR A 424 -31.83 45.34 -57.73
CA THR A 424 -30.73 45.56 -56.75
C THR A 424 -29.75 44.37 -56.61
N GLY A 425 -29.60 43.54 -57.65
CA GLY A 425 -28.56 42.52 -57.69
C GLY A 425 -27.15 43.14 -57.72
N ILE A 426 -26.46 43.25 -56.56
CA ILE A 426 -25.05 43.66 -56.51
C ILE A 426 -24.17 42.54 -57.08
N THR A 427 -24.00 42.56 -58.39
CA THR A 427 -23.12 41.65 -59.12
C THR A 427 -21.66 41.91 -58.76
N GLU A 428 -20.89 40.85 -58.48
CA GLU A 428 -19.42 40.95 -58.46
C GLU A 428 -18.91 41.28 -59.87
N ARG A 429 -18.53 42.53 -60.11
CA ARG A 429 -17.72 42.88 -61.29
C ARG A 429 -16.24 42.86 -60.95
N LEU A 430 -15.50 42.06 -61.71
CA LEU A 430 -14.06 42.22 -61.92
C LEU A 430 -13.91 42.99 -63.23
N GLU A 431 -13.34 44.20 -63.17
CA GLU A 431 -12.92 44.95 -64.36
C GLU A 431 -11.40 45.13 -64.29
N GLU A 432 -10.72 44.89 -65.42
CA GLU A 432 -9.29 45.10 -65.58
C GLU A 432 -9.05 46.48 -66.18
N ASP A 433 -8.44 47.39 -65.41
CA ASP A 433 -7.80 48.56 -66.00
C ASP A 433 -6.69 48.11 -66.98
N GLY A 434 -6.47 48.90 -68.04
CA GLY A 434 -5.67 48.56 -69.22
C GLY A 434 -4.16 48.30 -69.03
N THR A 435 -3.72 47.95 -67.82
CA THR A 435 -2.39 47.40 -67.48
C THR A 435 -2.44 46.10 -66.68
N GLY A 436 -3.62 45.47 -66.51
CA GLY A 436 -3.76 44.06 -66.15
C GLY A 436 -3.65 43.70 -64.66
N ARG A 437 -4.28 44.49 -63.76
CA ARG A 437 -4.43 44.14 -62.33
C ARG A 437 -5.78 44.59 -61.76
N THR A 438 -6.57 43.64 -61.24
CA THR A 438 -7.88 43.86 -60.61
C THR A 438 -7.79 44.22 -59.12
N ARG A 439 -8.72 45.04 -58.62
CA ARG A 439 -8.97 45.29 -57.19
C ARG A 439 -10.46 45.52 -56.94
N ARG A 440 -10.95 45.22 -55.73
CA ARG A 440 -12.35 45.40 -55.29
C ARG A 440 -12.48 46.50 -54.24
N ARG A 441 -13.59 47.24 -54.23
CA ARG A 441 -13.98 48.21 -53.18
C ARG A 441 -15.51 48.27 -53.07
N ALA A 442 -16.03 48.50 -51.86
CA ALA A 442 -17.44 48.79 -51.59
C ALA A 442 -17.59 50.17 -50.91
N VAL A 443 -18.81 50.72 -50.95
CA VAL A 443 -19.25 51.98 -50.33
C VAL A 443 -20.71 51.78 -49.88
N PHE A 444 -21.10 52.40 -48.77
CA PHE A 444 -22.48 52.42 -48.23
C PHE A 444 -23.10 53.82 -48.37
N GLY A 445 -24.43 53.89 -48.21
CA GLY A 445 -25.22 55.11 -48.04
C GLY A 445 -26.46 54.79 -47.21
N ASP A 446 -27.00 55.79 -46.53
CA ASP A 446 -27.79 55.64 -45.31
C ASP A 446 -29.27 56.12 -45.46
N GLU A 447 -29.97 56.19 -44.31
CA GLU A 447 -31.13 57.07 -43.99
C GLU A 447 -32.56 56.67 -44.46
N ASP A 448 -33.33 56.07 -43.52
CA ASP A 448 -34.42 56.74 -42.77
C ASP A 448 -35.89 56.20 -42.70
N GLU A 449 -36.32 56.07 -41.42
CA GLU A 449 -37.57 56.49 -40.75
C GLU A 449 -38.94 55.73 -40.84
N GLU A 450 -39.42 55.37 -39.63
CA GLU A 450 -40.78 55.51 -39.05
C GLU A 450 -42.01 54.69 -39.55
N ILE A 451 -43.04 54.37 -38.74
CA ILE A 451 -43.19 54.03 -37.29
C ILE A 451 -44.63 53.41 -37.06
N ASP A 452 -45.07 53.15 -35.81
CA ASP A 452 -46.46 52.78 -35.39
C ASP A 452 -46.98 51.37 -35.78
N GLU A 453 -47.92 50.68 -35.10
CA GLU A 453 -48.70 50.77 -33.83
C GLU A 453 -48.97 49.27 -33.40
N MET A 454 -48.90 48.78 -32.15
CA MET A 454 -49.63 49.04 -30.88
C MET A 454 -51.02 48.35 -30.73
N GLU A 455 -51.38 48.01 -29.47
CA GLU A 455 -52.66 47.52 -28.91
C GLU A 455 -53.08 46.03 -29.12
N ASP A 456 -53.87 45.33 -28.26
CA ASP A 456 -54.00 45.13 -26.77
C ASP A 456 -55.46 44.65 -26.45
N ASP A 457 -55.86 43.94 -25.36
CA ASP A 457 -55.22 43.00 -24.41
C ASP A 457 -56.32 42.07 -23.75
N GLU A 458 -56.71 42.24 -22.46
CA GLU A 458 -57.72 41.46 -21.64
C GLU A 458 -57.24 40.04 -21.17
N ASP A 459 -57.48 39.46 -19.96
CA ASP A 459 -58.16 39.78 -18.67
C ASP A 459 -57.20 39.49 -17.44
N ASP A 460 -57.42 39.76 -16.13
CA ASP A 460 -58.55 40.07 -15.21
C ASP A 460 -58.06 40.95 -13.99
N ASP A 461 -58.94 41.53 -13.15
CA ASP A 461 -58.77 42.88 -12.50
C ASP A 461 -58.64 42.96 -10.93
N GLU A 462 -58.80 44.17 -10.35
CA GLU A 462 -59.04 44.57 -8.92
C GLU A 462 -57.88 44.57 -7.87
N ASP A 463 -57.73 45.59 -6.99
CA ASP A 463 -57.60 47.07 -7.13
C ASP A 463 -57.35 47.73 -5.73
N GLU A 464 -57.11 49.06 -5.71
CA GLU A 464 -57.55 50.07 -4.70
C GLU A 464 -57.32 49.83 -3.14
N ASP A 465 -56.96 50.82 -2.30
CA ASP A 465 -56.81 52.27 -2.53
C ASP A 465 -56.01 53.06 -1.44
N GLU A 466 -55.75 54.34 -1.78
CA GLU A 466 -55.65 55.57 -0.94
C GLU A 466 -54.81 55.67 0.38
N MET A 467 -53.76 56.50 0.28
CA MET A 467 -53.49 57.74 1.08
C MET A 467 -52.94 57.78 2.55
N ASN A 468 -52.00 58.74 2.73
CA ASN A 468 -51.73 59.63 3.89
C ASN A 468 -51.07 59.06 5.19
N GLU A 469 -50.24 59.78 5.96
CA GLU A 469 -49.64 61.15 5.89
C GLU A 469 -48.39 61.26 6.85
N ASP A 470 -47.46 62.20 6.60
CA ASP A 470 -46.40 62.82 7.47
C ASP A 470 -45.36 61.92 8.20
N ASP A 471 -44.10 62.26 8.57
CA ASP A 471 -43.17 63.44 8.62
C ASP A 471 -41.70 62.86 8.53
N GLU A 472 -40.49 63.45 8.59
CA GLU A 472 -39.85 64.76 8.92
C GLU A 472 -38.43 64.85 8.23
N ASP A 473 -38.00 66.03 7.74
CA ASP A 473 -36.66 66.58 7.31
C ASP A 473 -35.30 65.82 7.52
N MET A 474 -34.12 66.10 6.86
CA MET A 474 -33.63 67.06 5.82
C MET A 474 -32.24 66.64 5.23
N MET A 475 -31.89 67.13 4.01
CA MET A 475 -30.58 67.46 3.33
C MET A 475 -29.20 66.95 3.86
N SER A 476 -28.13 66.74 3.06
CA SER A 476 -27.80 67.07 1.65
C SER A 476 -26.80 66.10 0.98
N GLU A 477 -26.84 66.08 -0.37
CA GLU A 477 -25.76 65.99 -1.41
C GLU A 477 -24.27 65.97 -0.94
N ASP A 478 -23.28 65.36 -1.61
CA ASP A 478 -23.10 65.02 -3.06
C ASP A 478 -22.91 63.49 -3.40
N ASP A 479 -22.60 63.16 -4.68
CA ASP A 479 -22.68 61.82 -5.35
C ASP A 479 -21.33 61.01 -5.47
N GLU A 480 -20.90 60.21 -6.48
CA GLU A 480 -21.09 60.06 -7.98
C GLU A 480 -20.87 58.56 -8.44
N GLU A 481 -21.02 58.22 -9.74
CA GLU A 481 -21.15 56.84 -10.34
C GLU A 481 -20.07 56.48 -11.43
N ASP A 482 -20.11 55.34 -12.17
CA ASP A 482 -20.01 53.91 -11.78
C ASP A 482 -19.64 52.98 -13.00
N ASP A 483 -19.29 51.71 -12.72
CA ASP A 483 -19.37 50.41 -13.44
C ASP A 483 -18.76 50.04 -14.84
N ALA A 484 -18.43 48.74 -14.92
CA ALA A 484 -18.42 47.73 -16.01
C ALA A 484 -17.63 47.84 -17.36
N PRO A 485 -17.10 46.70 -17.89
CA PRO A 485 -16.44 46.61 -19.22
C PRO A 485 -17.15 45.72 -20.27
N MET A 486 -16.87 45.94 -21.57
CA MET A 486 -17.28 45.06 -22.69
C MET A 486 -16.22 44.94 -23.81
N ARG A 487 -16.43 44.02 -24.77
CA ARG A 487 -15.45 43.63 -25.81
C ARG A 487 -15.58 44.47 -27.10
N GLY A 488 -14.44 44.87 -27.69
CA GLY A 488 -14.31 45.45 -29.04
C GLY A 488 -13.18 44.79 -29.85
N ARG A 489 -13.08 45.06 -31.18
CA ARG A 489 -12.28 44.26 -32.13
C ARG A 489 -11.55 45.12 -33.19
N ALA A 490 -10.43 44.57 -33.71
CA ALA A 490 -9.79 44.86 -35.00
C ALA A 490 -8.98 46.18 -35.23
N LEU A 491 -7.65 46.01 -35.23
CA LEU A 491 -6.65 46.50 -36.21
C LEU A 491 -7.05 47.50 -37.34
N THR A 492 -6.32 48.61 -37.42
CA THR A 492 -5.74 49.15 -38.69
C THR A 492 -4.35 49.77 -38.44
N LYS A 493 -3.56 50.04 -39.49
CA LYS A 493 -2.12 50.42 -39.45
C LYS A 493 -1.87 51.93 -39.72
N PHE A 494 -0.61 52.35 -39.49
CA PHE A 494 0.04 53.62 -39.91
C PHE A 494 -0.37 54.88 -39.10
N ASP A 495 0.51 55.83 -38.75
CA ASP A 495 2.00 55.85 -38.79
C ASP A 495 2.58 56.91 -37.82
N THR A 496 3.90 56.90 -37.64
CA THR A 496 4.78 57.98 -37.17
C THR A 496 4.70 58.48 -35.72
N ARG A 497 5.85 58.35 -35.04
CA ARG A 497 6.54 59.40 -34.27
C ARG A 497 5.71 60.22 -33.26
N ASN A 498 5.94 60.00 -31.95
CA ASN A 498 6.67 61.02 -31.19
C ASN A 498 7.28 60.53 -29.86
N ILE A 499 8.23 61.34 -29.38
CA ILE A 499 8.99 61.16 -28.13
C ILE A 499 8.22 61.84 -26.96
N PRO A 500 8.00 61.17 -25.82
CA PRO A 500 7.75 61.85 -24.56
C PRO A 500 9.09 62.28 -23.93
N LYS A 501 9.22 63.57 -23.60
CA LYS A 501 10.42 64.13 -22.93
C LYS A 501 10.39 63.92 -21.41
N LYS A 502 11.59 63.96 -20.82
CA LYS A 502 11.89 64.01 -19.38
C LYS A 502 11.56 65.39 -18.76
N GLY A 503 11.21 65.40 -17.47
CA GLY A 503 10.86 66.58 -16.67
C GLY A 503 9.35 66.83 -16.63
N GLU A 504 8.73 67.37 -15.59
CA GLU A 504 9.15 67.96 -14.30
C GLU A 504 7.83 68.12 -13.47
N LYS A 505 7.72 68.27 -12.14
CA LYS A 505 8.60 68.21 -10.95
C LYS A 505 7.68 68.32 -9.70
N ASP A 506 8.26 68.33 -8.49
CA ASP A 506 7.77 69.05 -7.28
C ASP A 506 6.40 68.64 -6.65
N ASP A 507 6.23 68.52 -5.33
CA ASP A 507 7.22 68.41 -4.24
C ASP A 507 6.54 67.94 -2.91
N LYS A 508 7.36 67.62 -1.88
CA LYS A 508 7.07 67.75 -0.42
C LYS A 508 6.06 66.79 0.26
N GLU A 509 6.47 65.91 1.19
CA GLU A 509 6.86 66.10 2.63
C GLU A 509 5.71 65.64 3.58
N ASP A 510 5.91 64.90 4.69
CA ASP A 510 7.15 64.39 5.29
C ASP A 510 6.94 63.25 6.34
N ILE A 511 8.03 62.55 6.74
CA ILE A 511 8.27 61.90 8.07
C ILE A 511 7.37 60.68 8.48
N SER A 512 7.87 59.53 8.98
CA SER A 512 9.18 59.18 9.59
C SER A 512 9.57 57.68 9.53
N LYS A 513 10.89 57.43 9.33
CA LYS A 513 11.78 56.41 9.97
C LYS A 513 11.47 54.90 9.78
N GLU A 514 12.42 53.97 9.62
CA GLU A 514 13.92 53.88 9.58
C GLU A 514 14.27 52.44 9.06
N ASN A 515 15.40 52.03 8.47
CA ASN A 515 16.74 52.55 8.07
C ASN A 515 17.08 51.88 6.68
N ASP A 516 17.99 52.32 5.79
CA ASP A 516 19.40 52.82 5.84
C ASP A 516 20.44 51.66 5.91
N ILE A 517 21.51 51.58 5.09
CA ILE A 517 22.62 52.55 4.85
C ILE A 517 23.32 52.40 3.46
N GLN A 518 23.48 53.55 2.74
CA GLN A 518 24.61 54.11 1.90
C GLN A 518 25.36 53.28 0.79
N PHE A 519 25.65 53.75 -0.46
CA PHE A 519 26.38 54.94 -1.08
C PHE A 519 27.93 54.78 -1.16
N ALA A 520 28.73 55.27 -2.16
CA ALA A 520 28.59 56.15 -3.36
C ALA A 520 29.54 55.66 -4.53
N GLU A 521 29.55 56.10 -5.82
CA GLU A 521 30.13 57.32 -6.51
C GLU A 521 31.59 57.70 -6.13
N SER A 522 32.55 58.15 -7.00
CA SER A 522 32.55 58.52 -8.45
C SER A 522 33.97 58.62 -9.11
N ASP A 523 34.03 58.50 -10.45
CA ASP A 523 34.88 59.18 -11.49
C ASP A 523 36.45 59.12 -11.63
N SER A 524 36.92 59.20 -12.89
CA SER A 524 38.28 59.53 -13.42
C SER A 524 39.50 58.61 -13.08
N GLU A 525 40.61 58.51 -13.85
CA GLU A 525 41.06 59.21 -15.08
C GLU A 525 41.89 58.29 -16.07
N PHE A 526 42.60 58.89 -17.03
CA PHE A 526 43.15 58.39 -18.32
C PHE A 526 44.36 57.40 -18.32
N GLY A 527 44.54 56.68 -19.44
CA GLY A 527 45.82 56.12 -19.93
C GLY A 527 45.74 54.66 -20.42
N SER A 528 45.61 54.28 -21.71
CA SER A 528 46.40 54.53 -22.94
C SER A 528 47.64 53.64 -23.12
N ASP A 529 47.52 52.70 -24.08
CA ASP A 529 48.58 52.07 -24.89
C ASP A 529 49.53 51.06 -24.18
N GLU A 530 50.12 50.05 -24.84
CA GLU A 530 50.18 49.73 -26.29
C GLU A 530 50.22 48.19 -26.55
N GLU A 531 50.24 47.75 -27.82
CA GLU A 531 50.18 46.34 -28.27
C GLU A 531 51.56 45.62 -28.26
N GLU A 532 51.56 44.27 -28.34
CA GLU A 532 52.43 43.58 -29.32
C GLU A 532 51.93 42.17 -29.71
N MET A 533 52.27 41.71 -30.93
CA MET A 533 51.77 40.46 -31.57
C MET A 533 52.89 39.59 -32.18
N ILE A 534 52.77 38.26 -32.09
CA ILE A 534 53.53 37.28 -32.92
C ILE A 534 52.56 36.13 -33.32
N ASN A 535 52.19 35.79 -34.58
CA ASN A 535 52.87 35.55 -35.89
C ASN A 535 53.43 34.09 -36.05
N VAL A 536 53.55 33.41 -37.23
CA VAL A 536 53.30 33.59 -38.71
C VAL A 536 53.16 32.15 -39.36
N ASP A 537 52.89 31.77 -40.63
CA ASP A 537 52.81 32.34 -42.02
C ASP A 537 51.37 32.83 -42.33
N GLY A 538 50.49 32.35 -43.22
CA GLY A 538 50.59 31.43 -44.37
C GLY A 538 49.25 30.76 -44.74
N ARG A 539 48.79 30.66 -46.00
CA ARG A 539 49.23 31.26 -47.28
C ARG A 539 47.96 31.57 -48.12
N ARG A 540 47.70 32.83 -48.50
CA ARG A 540 48.09 33.53 -49.76
C ARG A 540 47.42 32.96 -51.04
N ALA A 541 46.96 33.77 -52.02
CA ALA A 541 47.21 35.19 -52.30
C ALA A 541 46.08 35.90 -53.11
N HIS A 542 46.11 37.25 -53.09
CA HIS A 542 45.45 38.24 -53.98
C HIS A 542 43.88 38.28 -53.98
N ASP A 543 43.23 39.42 -54.22
CA ASP A 543 43.71 40.79 -54.55
C ASP A 543 42.89 41.89 -53.82
N ASP A 544 43.25 43.16 -54.03
CA ASP A 544 42.83 44.34 -53.23
C ASP A 544 41.40 44.92 -53.47
N ASP A 545 41.09 46.01 -52.74
CA ASP A 545 39.96 46.98 -52.85
C ASP A 545 38.54 46.61 -52.33
N GLU A 546 38.25 46.96 -51.05
CA GLU A 546 37.18 47.94 -50.66
C GLU A 546 37.09 48.16 -49.13
N MET A 547 37.56 49.32 -48.62
CA MET A 547 37.39 49.70 -47.20
C MET A 547 36.13 50.55 -46.96
N LEU A 548 34.93 49.96 -46.85
CA LEU A 548 33.72 50.70 -46.43
C LEU A 548 32.62 49.91 -45.69
N ALA A 549 32.97 48.87 -44.90
CA ALA A 549 31.98 47.94 -44.31
C ALA A 549 32.00 47.81 -42.76
N GLY A 550 32.44 48.84 -42.03
CA GLY A 550 32.72 48.75 -40.58
C GLY A 550 31.50 48.60 -39.65
N GLU A 551 30.40 49.33 -39.88
CA GLU A 551 29.39 49.61 -38.83
C GLU A 551 28.29 48.54 -38.62
N LEU A 552 28.23 47.48 -39.45
CA LEU A 552 27.16 46.48 -39.37
C LEU A 552 27.55 45.13 -38.75
N ARG A 553 28.83 44.93 -38.36
CA ARG A 553 29.32 43.63 -37.84
C ARG A 553 28.69 43.16 -36.52
N TRP A 554 28.01 44.03 -35.76
CA TRP A 554 27.24 43.63 -34.57
C TRP A 554 25.79 43.19 -34.88
N LYS A 555 25.29 43.51 -36.09
CA LYS A 555 24.00 43.04 -36.62
C LYS A 555 24.17 41.80 -37.49
N ALA A 556 25.30 41.67 -38.17
CA ALA A 556 25.77 40.40 -38.70
C ALA A 556 25.76 39.35 -37.57
N ASN A 557 25.25 38.16 -37.88
CA ASN A 557 25.17 37.03 -36.96
C ASN A 557 24.40 37.36 -35.65
N LEU A 558 23.56 38.41 -35.61
CA LEU A 558 22.69 38.71 -34.46
C LEU A 558 21.62 37.62 -34.27
N LYS A 559 21.13 37.00 -35.36
CA LYS A 559 20.23 35.84 -35.30
C LYS A 559 20.94 34.63 -34.65
N GLU A 560 22.19 34.39 -35.04
CA GLU A 560 23.02 33.30 -34.50
C GLU A 560 23.34 33.55 -33.04
N LYS A 561 23.92 34.70 -32.67
CA LYS A 561 24.23 35.05 -31.27
C LYS A 561 22.98 35.11 -30.38
N ALA A 562 21.83 35.53 -30.91
CA ALA A 562 20.56 35.42 -30.20
C ALA A 562 20.12 33.96 -30.04
N SER A 563 20.35 33.09 -31.02
CA SER A 563 20.08 31.65 -30.89
C SER A 563 21.05 30.97 -29.92
N GLU A 564 22.35 31.27 -29.96
CA GLU A 564 23.36 30.81 -29.01
C GLU A 564 22.99 31.23 -27.57
N MET A 565 22.62 32.49 -27.35
CA MET A 565 22.15 32.94 -26.04
C MET A 565 20.80 32.33 -25.65
N PHE A 566 19.89 32.08 -26.59
CA PHE A 566 18.60 31.42 -26.34
C PHE A 566 18.74 29.93 -25.99
N PHE A 567 19.70 29.23 -26.61
CA PHE A 567 20.04 27.85 -26.28
C PHE A 567 20.90 27.77 -25.01
N ALA A 568 21.87 28.66 -24.79
CA ALA A 568 22.68 28.69 -23.57
C ALA A 568 21.87 29.04 -22.31
N THR A 569 20.81 29.85 -22.42
CA THR A 569 19.90 30.16 -21.31
C THR A 569 18.82 29.10 -21.07
N ARG A 570 18.55 28.21 -22.05
CA ARG A 570 17.64 27.06 -21.89
C ARG A 570 18.41 25.78 -21.59
N ARG A 571 18.20 25.23 -20.39
CA ARG A 571 18.57 23.82 -20.15
C ARG A 571 17.81 22.93 -21.14
N VAL A 572 18.54 22.30 -22.05
CA VAL A 572 17.98 21.30 -22.97
C VAL A 572 17.38 20.17 -22.14
N ASN A 573 16.11 19.85 -22.39
CA ASN A 573 15.44 18.77 -21.70
C ASN A 573 15.84 17.42 -22.32
N LEU A 574 16.95 16.86 -21.84
CA LEU A 574 17.44 15.54 -22.25
C LEU A 574 16.37 14.45 -22.06
N MET A 575 15.45 14.60 -21.11
CA MET A 575 14.34 13.64 -20.92
C MET A 575 13.46 13.55 -22.18
N SER A 576 13.05 14.68 -22.77
CA SER A 576 12.22 14.65 -23.98
C SER A 576 12.98 14.16 -25.21
N LEU A 577 14.28 14.47 -25.32
CA LEU A 577 15.10 13.95 -26.43
C LEU A 577 15.31 12.42 -26.36
N ILE A 578 15.46 11.87 -25.15
CA ILE A 578 15.70 10.43 -24.95
C ILE A 578 14.41 9.61 -25.08
N TYR A 579 13.23 10.19 -24.80
CA TYR A 579 11.97 9.43 -24.68
C TYR A 579 10.83 9.86 -25.63
N ASP A 580 10.80 11.10 -26.12
CA ASP A 580 9.70 11.61 -26.96
C ASP A 580 10.05 11.64 -28.46
N SER A 581 11.34 11.70 -28.83
CA SER A 581 11.81 11.66 -30.23
C SER A 581 12.43 10.30 -30.60
N PRO A 582 11.68 9.35 -31.21
CA PRO A 582 12.17 8.01 -31.56
C PRO A 582 13.10 7.99 -32.78
N ASP A 583 13.13 9.06 -33.58
CA ASP A 583 13.85 9.16 -34.85
C ASP A 583 15.31 9.67 -34.70
N VAL A 584 15.72 9.98 -33.46
CA VAL A 584 17.07 10.45 -33.12
C VAL A 584 17.82 9.34 -32.39
N THR A 585 19.03 8.98 -32.84
CA THR A 585 19.79 7.92 -32.18
C THR A 585 20.43 8.41 -30.87
N PRO A 586 20.75 7.55 -29.90
CA PRO A 586 21.49 7.95 -28.71
C PRO A 586 22.86 8.58 -29.02
N GLU A 587 23.49 8.20 -30.14
CA GLU A 587 24.74 8.81 -30.62
C GLU A 587 24.48 10.23 -31.13
N ASP A 588 23.40 10.47 -31.89
CA ASP A 588 22.99 11.83 -32.31
C ASP A 588 22.63 12.74 -31.11
N ILE A 589 21.97 12.18 -30.08
CA ILE A 589 21.68 12.92 -28.83
C ILE A 589 22.98 13.28 -28.11
N ALA A 590 23.94 12.37 -28.01
CA ALA A 590 25.23 12.62 -27.37
C ALA A 590 26.10 13.63 -28.15
N ASN A 591 26.04 13.59 -29.49
CA ASN A 591 26.81 14.45 -30.39
C ASN A 591 26.19 15.84 -30.63
N GLY A 592 24.98 16.12 -30.12
CA GLY A 592 24.29 17.40 -30.33
C GLY A 592 23.47 17.53 -31.62
N ASN A 593 23.35 16.46 -32.41
CA ASN A 593 22.74 16.45 -33.75
C ASN A 593 21.19 16.47 -33.76
N TYR A 594 20.56 16.99 -32.71
CA TYR A 594 19.10 17.03 -32.56
C TYR A 594 18.50 18.38 -32.97
N GLY A 595 18.50 18.67 -34.27
CA GLY A 595 17.84 19.89 -34.79
C GLY A 595 17.95 20.18 -36.29
N SER A 596 18.58 19.30 -37.07
CA SER A 596 19.01 19.56 -38.46
C SER A 596 18.33 18.67 -39.51
N LYS A 597 17.03 18.39 -39.35
CA LYS A 597 16.25 17.50 -40.26
C LYS A 597 14.85 18.00 -40.69
N GLU A 598 14.39 19.16 -40.22
CA GLU A 598 13.03 19.67 -40.53
C GLU A 598 13.06 20.99 -41.34
N GLU A 599 13.84 21.07 -42.43
CA GLU A 599 13.67 22.17 -43.42
C GLU A 599 14.20 21.84 -44.85
N GLU A 600 14.16 20.58 -45.31
CA GLU A 600 14.65 20.21 -46.65
C GLU A 600 13.82 19.10 -47.34
N ASP A 601 12.52 19.34 -47.53
CA ASP A 601 11.63 18.45 -48.29
C ASP A 601 10.52 19.29 -48.98
N GLY A 602 10.89 20.06 -50.02
CA GLY A 602 10.00 21.15 -50.47
C GLY A 602 10.31 21.97 -51.75
N SER A 603 11.17 21.55 -52.68
CA SER A 603 11.24 22.21 -54.00
C SER A 603 11.75 21.32 -55.14
N GLU A 604 10.91 21.12 -56.16
CA GLU A 604 11.36 20.69 -57.48
C GLU A 604 12.00 21.87 -58.21
N SER A 605 13.31 21.78 -58.48
CA SER A 605 13.98 22.56 -59.52
C SER A 605 15.14 21.75 -60.08
N GLU A 606 14.96 21.24 -61.30
CA GLU A 606 16.06 20.70 -62.10
C GLU A 606 16.97 21.84 -62.61
N GLU A 607 18.13 21.45 -63.14
CA GLU A 607 19.18 22.28 -63.79
C GLU A 607 20.24 22.94 -62.84
N ASP A 608 21.50 22.72 -63.24
CA ASP A 608 22.78 23.37 -62.86
C ASP A 608 23.28 23.37 -61.40
N ASP A 609 24.13 22.38 -61.03
CA ASP A 609 25.54 22.64 -60.62
C ASP A 609 26.42 21.33 -60.56
N GLU A 610 26.80 20.76 -61.72
CA GLU A 610 27.71 19.59 -61.81
C GLU A 610 29.19 19.92 -61.49
N GLU A 611 29.57 20.49 -60.32
CA GLU A 611 31.00 20.66 -59.99
C GLU A 611 31.38 20.78 -58.49
N LYS A 612 31.11 19.76 -57.64
CA LYS A 612 31.74 19.63 -56.29
C LYS A 612 31.96 18.23 -55.68
N GLU A 613 31.42 17.12 -56.22
CA GLU A 613 31.56 15.77 -55.63
C GLU A 613 32.96 15.12 -55.80
N PHE A 614 34.02 15.69 -55.21
CA PHE A 614 35.38 15.10 -55.35
C PHE A 614 36.21 14.93 -54.07
N PHE A 615 35.83 15.49 -52.92
CA PHE A 615 36.62 15.37 -51.68
C PHE A 615 35.81 15.18 -50.38
N THR A 616 35.12 14.06 -50.24
CA THR A 616 34.85 13.45 -48.92
C THR A 616 35.17 11.95 -48.93
N LEU A 617 36.05 11.49 -48.03
CA LEU A 617 36.33 10.06 -47.89
C LEU A 617 35.22 9.40 -47.06
N LYS A 618 34.35 8.64 -47.71
CA LYS A 618 33.32 7.83 -47.06
C LYS A 618 34.01 6.70 -46.29
N ARG A 619 34.20 6.85 -44.96
CA ARG A 619 34.63 5.76 -44.09
C ARG A 619 33.50 4.73 -43.99
N GLU A 620 33.84 3.46 -44.22
CA GLU A 620 32.87 2.36 -44.21
C GLU A 620 32.43 2.00 -42.77
N ASN A 621 31.25 1.38 -42.68
CA ASN A 621 30.50 1.12 -41.45
C ASN A 621 31.30 0.35 -40.38
N ASN A 622 31.19 0.79 -39.13
CA ASN A 622 31.44 -0.05 -37.95
C ASN A 622 30.09 -0.47 -37.32
N GLU A 623 29.45 -1.51 -37.86
CA GLU A 623 28.31 -2.18 -37.20
C GLU A 623 28.69 -2.80 -35.83
N THR A 624 29.98 -2.77 -35.50
CA THR A 624 30.58 -3.18 -34.22
C THR A 624 30.38 -2.16 -33.10
N SER A 625 30.09 -0.87 -33.35
CA SER A 625 29.90 0.13 -32.27
C SER A 625 28.69 -0.21 -31.38
N SER A 626 27.57 -0.58 -32.01
CA SER A 626 26.32 -0.90 -31.32
C SER A 626 26.40 -2.15 -30.43
N GLU A 627 27.29 -3.10 -30.71
CA GLU A 627 27.52 -4.27 -29.82
C GLU A 627 28.52 -3.97 -28.69
N LEU A 628 29.40 -2.96 -28.85
CA LEU A 628 30.42 -2.61 -27.85
C LEU A 628 29.86 -1.80 -26.66
N MET A 629 28.84 -0.97 -26.91
CA MET A 629 28.24 -0.06 -25.91
C MET A 629 27.65 -0.78 -24.67
N ASP A 630 27.09 -1.99 -24.80
CA ASP A 630 26.51 -2.76 -23.67
C ASP A 630 27.57 -3.61 -22.91
N SER A 631 28.84 -3.18 -22.93
CA SER A 631 29.93 -3.82 -22.20
C SER A 631 30.56 -2.86 -21.17
N THR A 632 30.38 -3.17 -19.89
CA THR A 632 30.74 -2.30 -18.74
C THR A 632 32.25 -2.17 -18.46
N ARG A 633 33.09 -2.38 -19.48
CA ARG A 633 34.54 -2.13 -19.51
C ARG A 633 35.00 -1.79 -20.94
N GLY A 634 34.66 -0.60 -21.41
CA GLY A 634 35.51 0.07 -22.39
C GLY A 634 36.92 0.23 -21.81
N LEU A 635 37.93 -0.15 -22.58
CA LEU A 635 39.29 0.37 -22.37
C LEU A 635 39.32 1.75 -23.03
N LEU A 636 39.70 2.78 -22.29
CA LEU A 636 39.91 4.10 -22.88
C LEU A 636 40.98 3.97 -23.99
N PRO A 637 40.77 4.57 -25.18
CA PRO A 637 41.83 4.77 -26.16
C PRO A 637 43.03 5.47 -25.51
N GLY A 638 44.24 5.13 -25.95
CA GLY A 638 45.47 5.71 -25.36
C GLY A 638 45.56 7.22 -25.51
N GLY A 639 45.04 7.78 -26.62
CA GLY A 639 45.05 9.23 -26.87
C GLY A 639 44.16 10.03 -25.91
N ASP A 640 43.10 9.43 -25.38
CA ASP A 640 42.22 10.05 -24.38
C ASP A 640 42.91 10.17 -23.00
N LEU A 641 44.14 9.67 -22.85
CA LEU A 641 45.02 9.92 -21.70
C LEU A 641 46.02 11.05 -21.95
N ASP A 642 46.38 11.34 -23.20
CA ASP A 642 47.36 12.39 -23.54
C ASP A 642 46.85 13.78 -23.09
N GLU A 643 45.53 14.02 -23.13
CA GLU A 643 44.87 15.23 -22.60
C GLU A 643 45.04 15.45 -21.07
N TRP A 644 45.58 14.47 -20.34
CA TRP A 644 45.82 14.57 -18.89
C TRP A 644 47.31 14.76 -18.54
N ASP A 645 48.20 14.78 -19.53
CA ASP A 645 49.58 15.26 -19.37
C ASP A 645 49.66 16.81 -19.50
N ASP A 646 48.62 17.47 -20.01
CA ASP A 646 48.53 18.93 -20.12
C ASP A 646 48.28 19.61 -18.75
N GLU A 647 49.18 20.51 -18.33
CA GLU A 647 49.11 21.17 -17.03
C GLU A 647 47.85 22.04 -16.84
N GLU A 648 47.34 22.67 -17.91
CA GLU A 648 46.10 23.47 -17.84
C GLU A 648 44.86 22.59 -17.54
N ALA A 649 44.81 21.37 -18.08
CA ALA A 649 43.77 20.40 -17.78
C ALA A 649 43.87 19.92 -16.33
N LEU A 650 45.09 19.65 -15.85
CA LEU A 650 45.38 19.29 -14.46
C LEU A 650 45.03 20.42 -13.47
N ASP A 651 45.25 21.69 -13.83
CA ASP A 651 44.83 22.83 -13.02
C ASP A 651 43.31 23.03 -13.00
N SER A 652 42.63 22.79 -14.13
CA SER A 652 41.16 22.83 -14.18
C SER A 652 40.50 21.84 -13.20
N ILE A 653 41.17 20.72 -12.91
CA ILE A 653 40.71 19.72 -11.94
C ILE A 653 41.32 19.86 -10.55
N ARG A 654 42.37 20.69 -10.33
CA ARG A 654 43.02 20.85 -9.00
C ARG A 654 42.00 21.19 -7.91
N GLY A 655 41.04 22.07 -8.20
CA GLY A 655 39.95 22.43 -7.27
C GLY A 655 38.98 21.30 -6.88
N ARG A 656 39.06 20.13 -7.53
CA ARG A 656 38.35 18.90 -7.12
C ARG A 656 39.13 18.08 -6.09
N PHE A 657 40.45 18.30 -5.99
CA PHE A 657 41.35 17.65 -5.03
C PHE A 657 41.61 18.55 -3.81
N ILE A 658 41.94 17.94 -2.67
CA ILE A 658 42.23 18.68 -1.41
C ILE A 658 43.56 19.45 -1.49
N THR A 659 44.42 19.07 -2.44
CA THR A 659 45.75 19.63 -2.72
C THR A 659 45.75 20.75 -3.76
N GLY A 660 44.60 21.11 -4.35
CA GLY A 660 44.52 22.27 -5.23
C GLY A 660 44.45 23.57 -4.44
N ASP A 661 45.55 24.31 -4.37
CA ASP A 661 45.51 25.69 -3.90
C ASP A 661 44.83 26.59 -4.94
N ALA A 662 43.92 27.45 -4.47
CA ALA A 662 43.18 28.39 -5.30
C ALA A 662 43.99 29.68 -5.56
N SER A 663 45.28 29.53 -5.88
CA SER A 663 46.22 30.62 -6.11
C SER A 663 46.42 30.88 -7.61
N ASN A 664 45.37 31.29 -8.30
CA ASN A 664 45.50 31.81 -9.67
C ASN A 664 44.82 33.19 -9.77
N GLY A 665 45.65 34.23 -9.69
CA GLY A 665 45.22 35.62 -9.51
C GLY A 665 46.36 36.66 -9.51
N GLN A 666 47.63 36.22 -9.60
CA GLN A 666 48.79 37.05 -9.90
C GLN A 666 49.93 36.14 -10.38
N LYS A 667 50.46 36.37 -11.59
CA LYS A 667 51.75 35.82 -12.01
C LYS A 667 52.85 36.73 -11.46
N ASN A 668 53.75 36.20 -10.66
CA ASN A 668 55.04 36.84 -10.38
C ASN A 668 56.13 36.10 -11.15
N GLU A 669 56.86 36.81 -12.00
CA GLU A 669 58.06 36.26 -12.64
C GLU A 669 59.23 36.28 -11.65
N ASN A 670 59.65 35.10 -11.22
CA ASN A 670 61.05 34.65 -11.14
C ASN A 670 61.08 33.25 -10.52
N GLY A 671 61.81 32.33 -11.13
CA GLY A 671 62.00 30.97 -10.62
C GLY A 671 63.42 30.77 -10.11
N GLU A 672 63.54 30.13 -8.95
CA GLU A 672 64.74 29.43 -8.48
C GLU A 672 64.27 28.16 -7.76
N GLU A 673 64.93 27.03 -8.04
CA GLU A 673 64.67 25.72 -7.43
C GLU A 673 65.57 25.54 -6.20
N GLU A 674 65.09 24.92 -5.11
CA GLU A 674 65.85 23.91 -4.33
C GLU A 674 64.99 23.23 -3.25
N GLU A 675 65.58 22.31 -2.48
CA GLU A 675 64.92 21.15 -1.85
C GLU A 675 64.72 21.24 -0.31
N GLU A 676 63.72 20.49 0.17
CA GLU A 676 63.60 19.75 1.45
C GLU A 676 63.65 20.40 2.87
N GLU A 677 62.91 19.69 3.75
CA GLU A 677 63.01 19.58 5.23
C GLU A 677 62.53 20.70 6.19
N GLU A 678 62.39 20.28 7.46
CA GLU A 678 61.70 20.94 8.56
C GLU A 678 62.58 21.98 9.29
N VAL A 679 61.99 22.99 9.96
CA VAL A 679 62.35 23.32 11.36
C VAL A 679 61.35 24.26 12.06
N TYR A 680 61.31 24.13 13.40
CA TYR A 680 60.55 24.95 14.36
C TYR A 680 61.23 26.30 14.69
N GLY A 681 60.44 27.38 14.79
CA GLY A 681 60.46 28.22 16.01
C GLY A 681 60.98 29.67 15.97
N ASP A 682 60.51 30.43 16.97
CA ASP A 682 60.97 31.69 17.57
C ASP A 682 61.36 32.92 16.69
N PHE A 683 60.42 33.88 16.63
CA PHE A 683 60.49 35.14 17.39
C PHE A 683 61.79 36.00 17.27
N GLU A 684 61.79 36.98 16.36
CA GLU A 684 62.66 38.18 16.46
C GLU A 684 61.82 39.47 16.49
N ASP A 685 62.41 40.54 17.04
CA ASP A 685 61.73 41.75 17.53
C ASP A 685 61.98 42.98 16.64
N LEU A 686 61.05 43.94 16.67
CA LEU A 686 60.95 45.02 15.69
C LEU A 686 61.67 46.31 16.14
N GLU A 687 63.00 46.35 16.04
CA GLU A 687 63.79 47.57 16.29
C GLU A 687 64.84 47.90 15.20
N SER A 688 64.36 48.35 14.04
CA SER A 688 65.09 49.33 13.23
C SER A 688 64.09 50.20 12.47
N GLY A 689 64.20 51.52 12.59
CA GLY A 689 63.30 52.47 11.93
C GLY A 689 64.04 53.32 10.90
N GLU A 690 63.51 53.37 9.68
CA GLU A 690 63.94 54.31 8.65
C GLU A 690 62.69 54.93 8.01
N LYS A 691 62.69 56.25 7.81
CA LYS A 691 61.57 56.97 7.18
C LYS A 691 61.85 57.11 5.68
N VAL A 692 60.87 56.74 4.87
CA VAL A 692 60.67 57.30 3.53
C VAL A 692 59.24 57.85 3.49
N GLU A 693 59.03 58.96 2.79
CA GLU A 693 57.80 59.76 2.89
C GLU A 693 57.00 59.71 1.58
N GLU A 694 55.69 59.50 1.73
CA GLU A 694 54.58 59.96 0.86
C GLU A 694 54.58 59.59 -0.65
N ALA A 695 53.74 58.60 -0.97
CA ALA A 695 52.85 58.64 -2.14
C ALA A 695 51.45 58.17 -1.68
N GLU A 696 50.39 58.91 -1.98
CA GLU A 696 49.04 58.64 -1.46
C GLU A 696 48.21 57.79 -2.43
N GLU A 697 48.11 56.49 -2.15
CA GLU A 697 46.96 55.65 -2.49
C GLU A 697 46.35 55.08 -1.19
N GLU A 698 45.08 54.67 -1.19
CA GLU A 698 44.39 54.22 0.04
C GLU A 698 44.84 52.83 0.52
N GLU A 699 46.03 52.76 1.14
CA GLU A 699 46.48 51.57 1.86
C GLU A 699 45.52 51.21 3.01
N ARG A 700 44.85 50.07 2.87
CA ARG A 700 44.28 49.39 4.03
C ARG A 700 45.42 48.98 4.96
N ASP A 701 45.30 49.32 6.23
CA ASP A 701 46.25 49.02 7.29
C ASP A 701 46.80 47.59 7.14
N PRO A 702 48.12 47.37 6.92
CA PRO A 702 48.65 46.05 6.55
C PRO A 702 48.38 44.98 7.62
N VAL A 703 48.16 45.41 8.86
CA VAL A 703 47.72 44.55 9.97
C VAL A 703 46.29 44.04 9.79
N GLU A 704 45.41 44.77 9.11
CA GLU A 704 44.05 44.32 8.77
C GLU A 704 44.03 43.41 7.55
N VAL A 705 44.81 43.71 6.50
CA VAL A 705 44.98 42.81 5.34
C VAL A 705 45.51 41.44 5.79
N GLU A 706 46.48 41.41 6.70
CA GLU A 706 47.01 40.15 7.23
C GLU A 706 46.03 39.46 8.21
N ARG A 707 45.19 40.22 8.94
CA ARG A 707 44.07 39.63 9.70
C ARG A 707 43.01 39.01 8.79
N GLU A 708 42.67 39.63 7.66
CA GLU A 708 41.75 39.07 6.67
C GLU A 708 42.32 37.78 6.05
N ARG A 709 43.62 37.77 5.70
CA ARG A 709 44.33 36.56 5.23
C ARG A 709 44.31 35.45 6.29
N ILE A 710 44.63 35.77 7.55
CA ILE A 710 44.58 34.81 8.66
C ILE A 710 43.14 34.35 8.96
N ALA A 711 42.13 35.19 8.72
CA ALA A 711 40.72 34.80 8.85
C ALA A 711 40.30 33.83 7.73
N LYS A 712 40.55 34.18 6.46
CA LYS A 712 40.31 33.31 5.29
C LYS A 712 41.02 31.97 5.44
N ARG A 713 42.31 31.97 5.78
CA ARG A 713 43.10 30.74 6.01
C ARG A 713 42.56 29.89 7.16
N LYS A 714 41.91 30.48 8.18
CA LYS A 714 41.22 29.74 9.26
C LYS A 714 39.85 29.23 8.85
N GLU A 715 39.14 29.95 7.99
CA GLU A 715 37.88 29.54 7.39
C GLU A 715 38.09 28.37 6.42
N GLU A 716 39.11 28.46 5.56
CA GLU A 716 39.61 27.37 4.71
C GLU A 716 40.07 26.14 5.51
N LEU A 717 40.86 26.33 6.59
CA LEU A 717 41.24 25.20 7.47
C LEU A 717 40.01 24.58 8.14
N LYS A 718 39.03 25.39 8.55
CA LYS A 718 37.78 24.94 9.16
C LYS A 718 36.95 24.16 8.15
N ASP A 719 36.84 24.60 6.90
CA ASP A 719 36.08 23.90 5.87
C ASP A 719 36.79 22.64 5.36
N LYS A 720 38.12 22.65 5.26
CA LYS A 720 38.93 21.43 5.07
C LYS A 720 38.71 20.43 6.23
N PHE A 721 38.66 20.90 7.48
CA PHE A 721 38.39 20.08 8.66
C PHE A 721 36.96 19.52 8.71
N ASN A 722 35.92 20.34 8.49
CA ASN A 722 34.53 19.88 8.42
C ASN A 722 34.41 18.76 7.38
N ARG A 723 34.92 19.01 6.16
CA ARG A 723 34.87 18.08 5.02
C ARG A 723 35.64 16.76 5.26
N GLU A 724 36.56 16.72 6.21
CA GLU A 724 37.26 15.49 6.65
C GLU A 724 36.46 14.71 7.72
N TYR A 725 35.80 15.40 8.67
CA TYR A 725 35.20 14.79 9.86
C TYR A 725 33.66 14.65 9.87
N ASP A 726 32.93 15.32 8.95
CA ASP A 726 31.45 15.35 8.89
C ASP A 726 30.76 13.96 8.80
N ASN A 727 31.50 12.89 8.46
CA ASN A 727 30.95 11.55 8.35
C ASN A 727 30.69 10.83 9.69
N GLU A 728 31.24 11.30 10.82
CA GLU A 728 31.11 10.58 12.11
C GLU A 728 30.45 11.37 13.27
N GLU A 729 30.47 12.72 13.30
CA GLU A 729 30.09 13.49 14.51
C GLU A 729 28.79 14.34 14.44
N GLU A 730 28.01 14.32 13.35
CA GLU A 730 26.68 15.01 13.25
C GLU A 730 25.57 14.47 14.22
N ASP A 731 25.91 13.65 15.22
CA ASP A 731 24.96 13.08 16.20
C ASP A 731 24.81 13.93 17.50
N GLU A 732 25.30 15.19 17.52
CA GLU A 732 25.11 16.18 18.62
C GLU A 732 23.64 16.66 18.83
N GLY A 733 22.66 15.92 18.31
CA GLY A 733 21.27 16.09 18.71
C GLY A 733 21.04 15.73 20.19
N PRO A 734 19.91 16.14 20.81
CA PRO A 734 19.50 15.56 22.08
C PRO A 734 19.33 14.04 21.92
N GLU A 735 19.79 13.21 22.88
CA GLU A 735 19.79 11.73 22.77
C GLU A 735 18.46 11.15 22.24
N MET A 736 18.37 10.93 20.93
CA MET A 736 17.13 10.49 20.25
C MET A 736 16.94 8.98 20.44
N ASP A 737 15.75 8.57 20.87
CA ASP A 737 15.36 7.16 20.86
C ASP A 737 15.50 6.60 19.43
N PHE A 738 15.96 5.35 19.27
CA PHE A 738 16.14 4.71 17.94
C PHE A 738 14.90 4.81 17.04
N TYR A 739 13.70 4.76 17.64
CA TYR A 739 12.43 4.95 16.93
C TYR A 739 12.28 6.36 16.34
N GLU A 740 12.77 7.38 17.04
CA GLU A 740 12.68 8.78 16.63
C GLU A 740 13.78 9.12 15.61
N LYS A 741 15.01 8.62 15.77
CA LYS A 741 16.06 8.70 14.72
C LYS A 741 15.62 8.03 13.41
N ARG A 742 15.11 6.79 13.46
CA ARG A 742 14.54 6.11 12.27
C ARG A 742 13.29 6.80 11.69
N LYS A 743 12.54 7.57 12.47
CA LYS A 743 11.45 8.41 11.93
C LYS A 743 12.01 9.66 11.22
N ALA A 744 13.00 10.32 11.81
CA ALA A 744 13.65 11.50 11.22
C ALA A 744 14.33 11.18 9.90
N GLU A 745 15.02 10.04 9.78
CA GLU A 745 15.58 9.54 8.51
C GLU A 745 14.50 9.41 7.41
N ILE A 746 13.36 8.77 7.72
CA ILE A 746 12.23 8.61 6.80
C ILE A 746 11.63 9.98 6.41
N GLU A 747 11.59 10.91 7.35
CA GLU A 747 11.03 12.26 7.14
C GLU A 747 11.97 13.16 6.32
N LYS A 748 13.29 13.07 6.53
CA LYS A 748 14.34 13.70 5.69
C LYS A 748 14.22 13.20 4.25
N GLN A 749 14.15 11.89 4.04
CA GLN A 749 13.95 11.30 2.71
C GLN A 749 12.65 11.79 2.03
N LEU A 750 11.52 11.83 2.76
CA LEU A 750 10.24 12.33 2.25
C LEU A 750 10.24 13.84 1.95
N MET A 751 11.15 14.62 2.53
CA MET A 751 11.37 16.03 2.17
C MET A 751 12.25 16.15 0.93
N THR A 752 13.36 15.40 0.86
CA THR A 752 14.24 15.35 -0.34
C THR A 752 13.44 14.98 -1.59
N ASN A 753 12.67 13.88 -1.54
CA ASN A 753 11.80 13.43 -2.63
C ASN A 753 10.66 14.40 -3.00
N ARG A 754 10.44 15.50 -2.25
CA ARG A 754 9.47 16.54 -2.61
C ARG A 754 10.13 17.72 -3.28
N ALA A 755 11.24 18.20 -2.72
CA ALA A 755 12.03 19.31 -3.24
C ALA A 755 12.63 18.99 -4.62
N GLU A 756 13.09 17.74 -4.80
CA GLU A 756 13.65 17.23 -6.07
C GLU A 756 12.71 17.48 -7.26
N PHE A 757 11.43 17.15 -7.11
CA PHE A 757 10.42 17.34 -8.16
C PHE A 757 9.63 18.66 -8.03
N GLU A 758 9.99 19.59 -7.14
CA GLU A 758 9.15 20.78 -6.86
C GLU A 758 9.08 21.76 -8.05
N ASN A 759 10.16 21.83 -8.84
CA ASN A 759 10.29 22.73 -9.99
C ASN A 759 9.83 22.13 -11.33
N ASP A 760 9.45 20.84 -11.35
CA ASP A 760 9.08 20.14 -12.59
C ASP A 760 7.63 20.38 -13.00
N ASP A 761 7.41 20.45 -14.33
CA ASP A 761 6.10 20.52 -14.94
C ASP A 761 5.21 19.30 -14.55
N PRO A 762 3.89 19.48 -14.33
CA PRO A 762 2.99 18.39 -13.98
C PRO A 762 3.00 17.19 -14.94
N HIS A 763 3.30 17.37 -16.23
CA HIS A 763 3.38 16.29 -17.21
C HIS A 763 4.67 15.47 -17.06
N THR A 764 5.85 16.10 -17.09
CA THR A 764 7.14 15.40 -16.91
C THR A 764 7.21 14.71 -15.55
N ARG A 765 6.69 15.36 -14.51
CA ARG A 765 6.50 14.80 -13.17
C ARG A 765 5.59 13.57 -13.17
N ALA A 766 4.49 13.57 -13.92
CA ALA A 766 3.59 12.41 -14.01
C ALA A 766 4.25 11.22 -14.72
N LEU A 767 5.13 11.44 -15.70
CA LEU A 767 5.89 10.37 -16.35
C LEU A 767 6.89 9.71 -15.38
N VAL A 768 7.66 10.51 -14.63
CA VAL A 768 8.69 10.01 -13.70
C VAL A 768 8.07 9.48 -12.39
N GLU A 769 7.39 10.35 -11.65
CA GLU A 769 6.84 10.09 -10.31
C GLU A 769 5.57 9.24 -10.35
N GLY A 770 4.82 9.29 -11.46
CA GLY A 770 3.43 8.83 -11.55
C GLY A 770 2.43 9.87 -11.03
N TYR A 771 1.19 9.80 -11.50
CA TYR A 771 0.07 10.62 -11.01
C TYR A 771 -0.08 10.46 -9.50
N ARG A 772 -0.19 11.58 -8.78
CA ARG A 772 -0.18 11.59 -7.30
C ARG A 772 -1.53 11.19 -6.70
N PRO A 773 -1.55 10.49 -5.55
CA PRO A 773 -2.77 10.36 -4.76
C PRO A 773 -3.26 11.74 -4.32
N GLY A 774 -4.57 11.90 -4.12
CA GLY A 774 -5.20 13.21 -3.90
C GLY A 774 -5.95 13.68 -5.14
N SER A 775 -5.30 13.64 -6.31
CA SER A 775 -5.86 14.03 -7.61
C SER A 775 -7.11 13.24 -7.99
N TYR A 776 -8.03 13.90 -8.70
CA TYR A 776 -9.17 13.28 -9.37
C TYR A 776 -8.73 12.85 -10.78
N VAL A 777 -8.97 11.60 -11.16
CA VAL A 777 -8.50 11.03 -12.44
C VAL A 777 -9.62 10.33 -13.19
N ARG A 778 -9.57 10.42 -14.52
CA ARG A 778 -10.32 9.57 -15.46
C ARG A 778 -9.35 8.54 -16.02
N LEU A 779 -9.65 7.26 -15.81
CA LEU A 779 -8.92 6.12 -16.37
C LEU A 779 -9.69 5.58 -17.58
N LEU A 780 -9.05 5.53 -18.75
CA LEU A 780 -9.63 4.88 -19.93
C LEU A 780 -9.13 3.43 -20.00
N ILE A 781 -10.05 2.49 -20.16
CA ILE A 781 -9.78 1.05 -20.20
C ILE A 781 -10.46 0.48 -21.44
N LYS A 782 -9.65 -0.04 -22.37
CA LYS A 782 -10.11 -0.82 -23.52
C LYS A 782 -10.34 -2.28 -23.12
N ASP A 783 -11.05 -3.02 -23.96
CA ASP A 783 -11.27 -4.46 -23.83
C ASP A 783 -11.95 -4.87 -22.50
N MET A 784 -13.00 -4.13 -22.11
CA MET A 784 -13.86 -4.49 -20.97
C MET A 784 -15.03 -5.38 -21.41
N PRO A 785 -15.26 -6.55 -20.77
CA PRO A 785 -16.37 -7.44 -21.12
C PRO A 785 -17.74 -6.76 -21.06
N CYS A 786 -18.57 -7.00 -22.08
CA CYS A 786 -19.87 -6.32 -22.23
C CYS A 786 -20.81 -6.53 -21.04
N GLU A 787 -20.72 -7.68 -20.37
CA GLU A 787 -21.50 -8.01 -19.17
C GLU A 787 -21.21 -7.09 -18.00
N PHE A 788 -20.01 -6.48 -17.91
CA PHE A 788 -19.68 -5.51 -16.87
C PHE A 788 -20.60 -4.29 -16.93
N ILE A 789 -20.92 -3.80 -18.13
CA ILE A 789 -21.76 -2.61 -18.35
C ILE A 789 -23.24 -3.00 -18.32
N GLN A 790 -23.62 -4.10 -18.98
CA GLN A 790 -24.99 -4.62 -18.98
C GLN A 790 -25.47 -4.95 -17.56
N HIS A 791 -24.61 -5.49 -16.70
CA HIS A 791 -24.93 -5.83 -15.31
C HIS A 791 -24.31 -4.86 -14.29
N PHE A 792 -23.84 -3.69 -14.74
CA PHE A 792 -23.47 -2.60 -13.84
C PHE A 792 -24.69 -2.17 -13.03
N ASP A 793 -24.51 -2.14 -11.70
CA ASP A 793 -25.44 -1.50 -10.76
C ASP A 793 -24.59 -0.81 -9.67
N PRO A 794 -24.92 0.44 -9.30
CA PRO A 794 -24.07 1.29 -8.47
C PRO A 794 -24.11 0.97 -6.97
N THR A 795 -24.92 0.01 -6.50
CA THR A 795 -24.89 -0.41 -5.08
C THR A 795 -23.63 -1.23 -4.72
N TYR A 796 -22.90 -1.71 -5.72
CA TYR A 796 -21.60 -2.38 -5.56
C TYR A 796 -20.46 -1.41 -5.92
N PRO A 797 -19.53 -1.12 -4.99
CA PRO A 797 -18.44 -0.18 -5.27
C PRO A 797 -17.44 -0.80 -6.25
N VAL A 798 -17.22 -0.13 -7.39
CA VAL A 798 -16.15 -0.48 -8.33
C VAL A 798 -14.80 0.02 -7.79
N LEU A 799 -13.84 -0.89 -7.71
CA LEU A 799 -12.50 -0.65 -7.19
C LEU A 799 -11.50 -0.98 -8.29
N VAL A 800 -10.54 -0.10 -8.53
CA VAL A 800 -9.39 -0.32 -9.41
C VAL A 800 -8.15 -0.41 -8.53
N GLY A 801 -7.48 -1.56 -8.50
CA GLY A 801 -6.24 -1.76 -7.75
C GLY A 801 -5.05 -1.95 -8.68
N GLY A 802 -4.05 -1.08 -8.62
CA GLY A 802 -2.82 -1.26 -9.38
C GLY A 802 -2.04 -2.50 -8.94
N LEU A 803 -1.59 -3.28 -9.91
CA LEU A 803 -0.80 -4.49 -9.73
C LEU A 803 0.69 -4.15 -9.83
N LEU A 804 1.50 -4.65 -8.89
CA LEU A 804 2.96 -4.58 -9.02
C LEU A 804 3.43 -5.60 -10.08
N THR A 805 4.58 -5.34 -10.71
CA THR A 805 5.17 -6.23 -11.73
C THR A 805 5.36 -7.67 -11.25
N SER A 806 5.62 -7.87 -9.96
CA SER A 806 5.72 -9.19 -9.33
C SER A 806 4.37 -9.89 -9.13
N GLU A 807 3.25 -9.18 -9.14
CA GLU A 807 1.91 -9.76 -8.95
C GLU A 807 1.24 -10.18 -10.28
N ASP A 808 1.74 -9.74 -11.42
CA ASP A 808 1.31 -10.23 -12.74
C ASP A 808 1.75 -11.69 -13.01
N GLN A 809 2.84 -12.11 -12.37
CA GLN A 809 3.42 -13.45 -12.53
C GLN A 809 2.60 -14.54 -11.81
N PHE A 810 2.54 -15.73 -12.41
CA PHE A 810 1.86 -16.91 -11.84
C PHE A 810 2.85 -17.96 -11.33
N GLY A 811 2.62 -18.48 -10.12
CA GLY A 811 3.52 -19.43 -9.46
C GLY A 811 2.84 -20.41 -8.50
N LEU A 812 3.66 -21.22 -7.82
CA LEU A 812 3.27 -22.01 -6.66
C LEU A 812 3.56 -21.22 -5.38
N VAL A 813 2.53 -20.50 -4.92
CA VAL A 813 2.59 -19.73 -3.68
C VAL A 813 2.53 -20.68 -2.48
N GLN A 814 3.46 -20.54 -1.55
CA GLN A 814 3.45 -21.24 -0.27
C GLN A 814 2.97 -20.30 0.83
N VAL A 815 1.89 -20.69 1.51
CA VAL A 815 1.23 -19.90 2.55
C VAL A 815 1.19 -20.62 3.90
N ARG A 816 1.20 -19.86 4.99
CA ARG A 816 0.98 -20.36 6.35
C ARG A 816 -0.49 -20.21 6.71
N LEU A 817 -1.26 -21.26 6.44
CA LEU A 817 -2.72 -21.28 6.59
C LEU A 817 -3.14 -21.89 7.93
N LYS A 818 -4.17 -21.33 8.56
CA LYS A 818 -4.88 -21.92 9.70
C LYS A 818 -6.39 -21.87 9.49
N ARG A 819 -7.02 -23.01 9.74
CA ARG A 819 -8.47 -23.18 9.79
C ARG A 819 -9.09 -22.20 10.81
N HIS A 820 -10.13 -21.46 10.42
CA HIS A 820 -10.68 -20.41 11.27
C HIS A 820 -11.33 -20.98 12.55
N ARG A 821 -11.26 -20.23 13.67
CA ARG A 821 -11.72 -20.70 15.00
C ARG A 821 -13.22 -21.02 15.07
N TRP A 822 -14.04 -20.31 14.28
CA TRP A 822 -15.50 -20.45 14.26
C TRP A 822 -16.03 -21.26 13.06
N HIS A 823 -15.19 -21.57 12.08
CA HIS A 823 -15.58 -22.48 11.01
C HIS A 823 -15.75 -23.90 11.58
N ARG A 824 -16.80 -24.64 11.18
CA ARG A 824 -17.16 -25.91 11.83
C ARG A 824 -16.49 -27.15 11.22
N LYS A 825 -16.06 -27.09 9.95
CA LYS A 825 -15.42 -28.22 9.24
C LYS A 825 -13.89 -28.12 9.33
N ILE A 826 -13.21 -29.20 8.95
CA ILE A 826 -11.77 -29.20 8.60
C ILE A 826 -11.61 -29.14 7.08
N LEU A 827 -10.58 -28.44 6.60
CA LEU A 827 -10.35 -28.31 5.16
C LEU A 827 -9.55 -29.52 4.66
N LYS A 828 -9.85 -29.98 3.45
CA LYS A 828 -9.32 -31.21 2.85
C LYS A 828 -8.36 -30.87 1.71
N THR A 829 -7.26 -31.63 1.61
CA THR A 829 -6.34 -31.50 0.48
C THR A 829 -7.00 -31.88 -0.84
N ASN A 830 -6.73 -31.08 -1.87
CA ASN A 830 -7.36 -31.18 -3.19
C ASN A 830 -8.89 -30.94 -3.23
N ASP A 831 -9.46 -30.30 -2.20
CA ASP A 831 -10.76 -29.63 -2.34
C ASP A 831 -10.50 -28.16 -2.69
N PRO A 832 -11.33 -27.53 -3.54
CA PRO A 832 -11.15 -26.14 -3.92
C PRO A 832 -11.40 -25.20 -2.74
N LEU A 833 -10.70 -24.06 -2.74
CA LEU A 833 -10.85 -23.00 -1.76
C LEU A 833 -10.69 -21.65 -2.48
N ILE A 834 -11.54 -20.68 -2.14
CA ILE A 834 -11.48 -19.32 -2.68
C ILE A 834 -10.60 -18.50 -1.76
N PHE A 835 -9.55 -17.89 -2.31
CA PHE A 835 -8.61 -17.02 -1.63
C PHE A 835 -8.88 -15.56 -2.03
N SER A 836 -8.80 -14.65 -1.05
CA SER A 836 -8.67 -13.21 -1.29
C SER A 836 -7.27 -12.80 -0.87
N ILE A 837 -6.40 -12.50 -1.83
CA ILE A 837 -4.99 -12.13 -1.60
C ILE A 837 -4.70 -10.88 -2.42
N GLY A 838 -4.14 -9.85 -1.79
CA GLY A 838 -4.03 -8.52 -2.38
C GLY A 838 -5.38 -8.03 -2.89
N TRP A 839 -5.42 -7.50 -4.12
CA TRP A 839 -6.67 -7.13 -4.78
C TRP A 839 -7.50 -8.35 -5.19
N ARG A 840 -6.87 -9.41 -5.69
CA ARG A 840 -7.53 -10.50 -6.41
C ARG A 840 -8.35 -11.45 -5.51
N ARG A 841 -9.49 -11.91 -6.03
CA ARG A 841 -10.28 -13.02 -5.51
C ARG A 841 -10.23 -14.18 -6.49
N PHE A 842 -9.79 -15.37 -6.07
CA PHE A 842 -9.71 -16.52 -6.97
C PHE A 842 -9.84 -17.87 -6.25
N GLN A 843 -10.42 -18.85 -6.93
CA GLN A 843 -10.48 -20.23 -6.49
C GLN A 843 -9.22 -20.99 -6.92
N SER A 844 -8.58 -21.69 -5.98
CA SER A 844 -7.44 -22.57 -6.23
C SER A 844 -7.54 -23.88 -5.43
N ILE A 845 -6.67 -24.85 -5.71
CA ILE A 845 -6.70 -26.21 -5.14
C ILE A 845 -5.48 -26.44 -4.24
N PRO A 846 -5.57 -26.17 -2.92
CA PRO A 846 -4.43 -26.28 -2.01
C PRO A 846 -4.05 -27.71 -1.63
N ILE A 847 -2.73 -27.95 -1.57
CA ILE A 847 -2.10 -29.07 -0.88
C ILE A 847 -1.55 -28.59 0.47
N TYR A 848 -2.19 -29.03 1.55
CA TYR A 848 -1.72 -28.85 2.91
C TYR A 848 -0.51 -29.77 3.21
N SER A 849 0.51 -29.20 3.83
CA SER A 849 1.71 -29.91 4.27
C SER A 849 2.19 -29.41 5.64
N LEU A 850 3.09 -30.17 6.25
CA LEU A 850 3.74 -29.81 7.51
C LEU A 850 5.23 -30.13 7.37
N ASN A 851 6.08 -29.15 7.67
CA ASN A 851 7.53 -29.33 7.62
C ASN A 851 7.98 -30.19 8.82
N ASP A 852 8.41 -31.42 8.57
CA ASP A 852 8.98 -32.34 9.58
C ASP A 852 10.45 -31.96 9.93
N GLY A 853 10.84 -30.69 9.77
CA GLY A 853 12.22 -30.17 9.90
C GLY A 853 13.18 -30.62 8.79
N THR A 854 12.78 -31.57 7.94
CA THR A 854 13.62 -32.15 6.87
C THR A 854 12.89 -32.35 5.54
N ARG A 855 11.60 -32.04 5.48
CA ARG A 855 10.72 -32.22 4.30
C ARG A 855 9.34 -31.63 4.54
N ASN A 856 8.70 -31.12 3.50
CA ASN A 856 7.29 -30.73 3.54
C ASN A 856 6.40 -31.96 3.33
N ARG A 857 5.97 -32.59 4.43
CA ARG A 857 5.12 -33.79 4.39
C ARG A 857 3.67 -33.41 4.08
N MET A 858 3.13 -33.96 3.01
CA MET A 858 1.70 -33.84 2.66
C MET A 858 0.79 -34.32 3.80
N LEU A 859 -0.18 -33.50 4.18
CA LEU A 859 -1.29 -33.87 5.07
C LEU A 859 -2.50 -34.33 4.23
N LYS A 860 -3.53 -34.89 4.87
CA LYS A 860 -4.84 -35.14 4.21
C LYS A 860 -5.83 -34.00 4.44
N TYR A 861 -5.73 -33.35 5.59
CA TYR A 861 -6.59 -32.27 6.08
C TYR A 861 -5.76 -31.24 6.85
N THR A 862 -6.29 -30.02 7.01
CA THR A 862 -5.75 -29.04 7.96
C THR A 862 -5.85 -29.56 9.40
N PRO A 863 -4.83 -29.33 10.26
CA PRO A 863 -4.99 -29.45 11.71
C PRO A 863 -6.11 -28.53 12.24
N GLU A 864 -6.75 -28.91 13.35
CA GLU A 864 -7.95 -28.19 13.84
C GLU A 864 -7.65 -26.81 14.45
N HIS A 865 -6.48 -26.65 15.07
CA HIS A 865 -6.08 -25.43 15.81
C HIS A 865 -4.64 -24.96 15.55
N MET A 866 -3.86 -25.71 14.78
CA MET A 866 -2.45 -25.44 14.45
C MET A 866 -2.32 -24.89 13.02
N HIS A 867 -1.33 -24.04 12.76
CA HIS A 867 -0.99 -23.62 11.40
C HIS A 867 -0.34 -24.77 10.63
N CYS A 868 -0.68 -24.90 9.36
CA CYS A 868 0.02 -25.75 8.39
C CYS A 868 0.53 -24.91 7.22
N LEU A 869 1.47 -25.46 6.46
CA LEU A 869 1.79 -24.89 5.16
C LEU A 869 0.70 -25.34 4.18
N ALA A 870 0.33 -24.47 3.24
CA ALA A 870 -0.45 -24.85 2.06
C ALA A 870 0.29 -24.35 0.83
N THR A 871 0.25 -25.13 -0.24
CA THR A 871 0.77 -24.72 -1.55
C THR A 871 -0.31 -24.91 -2.58
N PHE A 872 -0.53 -23.88 -3.40
CA PHE A 872 -1.51 -23.85 -4.47
C PHE A 872 -0.93 -23.09 -5.67
N TYR A 873 -1.62 -23.11 -6.82
CA TYR A 873 -1.22 -22.35 -8.00
C TYR A 873 -2.08 -21.08 -8.14
N GLY A 874 -1.45 -19.96 -8.48
CA GLY A 874 -2.14 -18.68 -8.63
C GLY A 874 -1.16 -17.53 -8.87
N PRO A 875 -1.65 -16.28 -8.89
CA PRO A 875 -0.81 -15.08 -8.93
C PRO A 875 0.15 -15.05 -7.74
N VAL A 876 1.35 -14.54 -8.01
CA VAL A 876 2.36 -14.22 -7.01
C VAL A 876 1.90 -12.99 -6.21
N HIS A 877 2.26 -12.96 -4.92
CA HIS A 877 2.01 -11.84 -4.02
C HIS A 877 3.19 -11.72 -3.07
N THR A 878 3.51 -10.49 -2.64
CA THR A 878 4.68 -10.24 -1.77
C THR A 878 4.63 -11.06 -0.46
N PRO A 879 5.76 -11.61 0.01
CA PRO A 879 5.81 -12.36 1.26
C PRO A 879 5.33 -11.53 2.45
N ASN A 880 4.81 -12.19 3.48
CA ASN A 880 4.16 -11.58 4.64
C ASN A 880 2.81 -10.87 4.36
N THR A 881 2.29 -10.89 3.12
CA THR A 881 0.92 -10.46 2.80
C THR A 881 -0.12 -11.36 3.48
N GLY A 882 -1.08 -10.75 4.19
CA GLY A 882 -2.17 -11.43 4.88
C GLY A 882 -3.36 -11.75 3.97
N PHE A 883 -4.08 -12.84 4.24
CA PHE A 883 -5.24 -13.26 3.44
C PHE A 883 -6.33 -13.97 4.25
N CYS A 884 -7.56 -13.90 3.71
CA CYS A 884 -8.69 -14.74 4.11
C CYS A 884 -9.05 -15.76 3.01
N ALA A 885 -9.74 -16.84 3.40
CA ALA A 885 -10.18 -17.85 2.46
C ALA A 885 -11.55 -18.44 2.84
N VAL A 886 -12.43 -18.61 1.84
CA VAL A 886 -13.82 -19.09 1.96
C VAL A 886 -14.05 -20.36 1.13
N GLN A 887 -14.97 -21.24 1.56
CA GLN A 887 -15.35 -22.43 0.80
C GLN A 887 -16.38 -22.15 -0.30
N SER A 888 -17.22 -21.14 -0.09
CA SER A 888 -18.25 -20.65 -1.00
C SER A 888 -18.35 -19.16 -0.79
N VAL A 889 -18.51 -18.41 -1.88
CA VAL A 889 -18.91 -17.00 -1.86
C VAL A 889 -20.43 -16.93 -1.81
N ALA A 890 -21.10 -17.66 -2.71
CA ALA A 890 -22.54 -17.55 -2.94
C ALA A 890 -23.43 -17.72 -1.70
N ASP A 891 -24.45 -16.87 -1.61
CA ASP A 891 -25.42 -16.69 -0.50
C ASP A 891 -26.44 -17.83 -0.33
N ASN A 892 -25.90 -19.04 -0.32
CA ASN A 892 -26.54 -20.19 0.30
C ASN A 892 -26.88 -19.82 1.74
N LYS A 893 -28.18 -19.84 2.11
CA LYS A 893 -28.76 -19.50 3.43
C LYS A 893 -28.37 -20.48 4.55
N THR A 894 -27.10 -20.86 4.63
CA THR A 894 -26.53 -21.72 5.66
C THR A 894 -26.11 -20.91 6.88
N SER A 895 -26.66 -21.24 8.05
CA SER A 895 -26.35 -20.65 9.36
C SER A 895 -24.93 -20.97 9.88
N SER A 896 -23.92 -21.03 9.02
CA SER A 896 -22.53 -21.40 9.33
C SER A 896 -21.57 -20.32 8.85
N PHE A 897 -20.63 -19.96 9.73
CA PHE A 897 -19.53 -19.02 9.44
C PHE A 897 -18.78 -19.38 8.13
N ARG A 898 -18.86 -18.48 7.13
CA ARG A 898 -18.40 -18.65 5.75
C ARG A 898 -16.87 -18.67 5.65
N ILE A 899 -16.19 -17.77 6.38
CA ILE A 899 -14.72 -17.68 6.41
C ILE A 899 -14.13 -18.96 7.00
N SER A 900 -13.39 -19.66 6.17
CA SER A 900 -12.99 -21.06 6.37
C SER A 900 -11.56 -21.17 6.89
N ALA A 901 -10.68 -20.27 6.46
CA ALA A 901 -9.32 -20.12 6.97
C ALA A 901 -8.81 -18.68 6.86
N THR A 902 -7.75 -18.38 7.60
CA THR A 902 -6.93 -17.19 7.45
C THR A 902 -5.45 -17.59 7.41
N GLY A 903 -4.60 -16.74 6.85
CA GLY A 903 -3.18 -17.02 6.77
C GLY A 903 -2.34 -15.84 6.30
N VAL A 904 -1.07 -16.13 6.04
CA VAL A 904 -0.07 -15.18 5.52
C VAL A 904 0.78 -15.87 4.46
N VAL A 905 1.15 -15.16 3.39
CA VAL A 905 2.11 -15.63 2.36
C VAL A 905 3.50 -15.81 2.99
N VAL A 906 4.16 -16.93 2.73
CA VAL A 906 5.49 -17.23 3.28
C VAL A 906 6.57 -17.14 2.23
N ASP A 907 6.32 -17.75 1.06
CA ASP A 907 7.35 -18.04 0.07
C ASP A 907 6.73 -18.21 -1.32
N ILE A 908 7.51 -17.94 -2.36
CA ILE A 908 7.09 -17.88 -3.77
C ILE A 908 8.01 -18.82 -4.55
N SER A 909 7.44 -19.79 -5.28
CA SER A 909 8.23 -20.79 -5.99
C SER A 909 7.61 -21.14 -7.33
N GLN A 910 8.41 -21.54 -8.33
CA GLN A 910 7.86 -22.22 -9.52
C GLN A 910 7.64 -23.72 -9.27
N SER A 911 8.38 -24.32 -8.33
CA SER A 911 8.32 -25.74 -7.97
C SER A 911 8.41 -25.96 -6.45
N ALA A 912 7.49 -26.75 -5.89
CA ALA A 912 7.45 -27.04 -4.45
C ALA A 912 7.68 -28.54 -4.15
N GLU A 913 8.69 -28.85 -3.34
CA GLU A 913 9.01 -30.22 -2.91
C GLU A 913 8.07 -30.74 -1.80
N ILE A 914 6.85 -31.14 -2.19
CA ILE A 914 5.89 -31.76 -1.27
C ILE A 914 5.98 -33.29 -1.38
N VAL A 915 6.20 -33.97 -0.24
CA VAL A 915 6.33 -35.42 -0.20
C VAL A 915 5.19 -36.10 0.55
N LYS A 916 4.54 -37.07 -0.11
CA LYS A 916 3.54 -37.96 0.48
C LYS A 916 4.22 -39.22 1.00
N LYS A 917 3.94 -39.57 2.25
CA LYS A 917 4.48 -40.77 2.90
C LYS A 917 3.80 -42.02 2.33
N LEU A 918 4.57 -42.89 1.68
CA LEU A 918 4.13 -44.21 1.22
C LEU A 918 4.63 -45.28 2.20
N LYS A 919 3.84 -46.34 2.39
CA LYS A 919 4.29 -47.57 3.04
C LYS A 919 4.10 -48.71 2.06
N LEU A 920 5.17 -49.43 1.75
CA LEU A 920 5.07 -50.77 1.18
C LEU A 920 5.00 -51.75 2.35
N THR A 921 4.02 -52.66 2.35
CA THR A 921 3.74 -53.59 3.44
C THR A 921 3.83 -55.02 2.95
N GLY A 922 4.45 -55.90 3.74
CA GLY A 922 4.53 -57.33 3.43
C GLY A 922 4.44 -58.18 4.69
N THR A 923 4.27 -59.48 4.49
CA THR A 923 4.12 -60.48 5.56
C THR A 923 5.30 -61.46 5.57
N PRO A 924 5.71 -62.00 6.72
CA PRO A 924 6.72 -63.05 6.77
C PRO A 924 6.18 -64.36 6.20
N GLN A 925 6.94 -64.98 5.30
CA GLN A 925 6.68 -66.34 4.79
C GLN A 925 7.42 -67.40 5.62
N LYS A 926 8.64 -67.11 6.07
CA LYS A 926 9.49 -68.04 6.84
C LYS A 926 10.45 -67.26 7.74
N ILE A 927 10.55 -67.66 9.02
CA ILE A 927 11.32 -66.93 10.04
C ILE A 927 12.33 -67.85 10.72
N PHE A 928 13.60 -67.45 10.72
CA PHE A 928 14.71 -68.17 11.34
C PHE A 928 15.01 -67.62 12.75
N LYS A 929 16.25 -67.17 13.02
CA LYS A 929 16.58 -66.39 14.23
C LYS A 929 16.44 -64.90 13.91
N ASN A 930 17.45 -64.31 13.27
CA ASN A 930 17.47 -62.91 12.84
C ASN A 930 17.09 -62.70 11.37
N THR A 931 17.05 -63.76 10.55
CA THR A 931 16.63 -63.70 9.15
C THR A 931 15.17 -64.11 8.95
N ALA A 932 14.51 -63.52 7.97
CA ALA A 932 13.21 -63.95 7.49
C ALA A 932 13.10 -63.80 5.96
N PHE A 933 12.23 -64.59 5.34
CA PHE A 933 11.76 -64.37 3.98
C PHE A 933 10.41 -63.65 4.06
N ILE A 934 10.29 -62.53 3.35
CA ILE A 934 9.12 -61.66 3.33
C ILE A 934 8.44 -61.77 1.96
N LYS A 935 7.11 -61.73 1.96
CA LYS A 935 6.23 -61.80 0.79
C LYS A 935 5.23 -60.64 0.76
N ASP A 936 4.49 -60.51 -0.33
CA ASP A 936 3.40 -59.53 -0.57
C ASP A 936 3.79 -58.04 -0.52
N MET A 937 5.08 -57.69 -0.49
CA MET A 937 5.56 -56.29 -0.49
C MET A 937 5.92 -55.77 -1.89
N PHE A 938 6.35 -56.68 -2.77
CA PHE A 938 6.79 -56.45 -4.14
C PHE A 938 6.24 -57.57 -5.01
N THR A 939 6.14 -57.31 -6.31
CA THR A 939 5.64 -58.25 -7.33
C THR A 939 6.79 -59.00 -8.03
N SER A 940 7.90 -58.31 -8.31
CA SER A 940 9.01 -58.86 -9.11
C SER A 940 10.35 -58.84 -8.36
N ALA A 941 11.30 -59.66 -8.82
CA ALA A 941 12.68 -59.62 -8.32
C ALA A 941 13.40 -58.29 -8.64
N ILE A 942 13.01 -57.60 -9.72
CA ILE A 942 13.57 -56.31 -10.15
C ILE A 942 13.19 -55.19 -9.17
N GLU A 943 11.94 -55.16 -8.71
CA GLU A 943 11.51 -54.25 -7.64
C GLU A 943 12.31 -54.49 -6.35
N VAL A 944 12.51 -55.74 -5.96
CA VAL A 944 13.34 -56.07 -4.78
C VAL A 944 14.78 -55.57 -4.95
N ALA A 945 15.38 -55.76 -6.12
CA ALA A 945 16.74 -55.29 -6.39
C ALA A 945 16.85 -53.75 -6.27
N LYS A 946 15.86 -53.01 -6.77
CA LYS A 946 15.76 -51.54 -6.63
C LYS A 946 15.64 -51.08 -5.16
N PHE A 947 15.19 -51.95 -4.26
CA PHE A 947 15.13 -51.69 -2.82
C PHE A 947 16.11 -52.56 -2.00
N GLU A 948 17.14 -53.15 -2.62
CA GLU A 948 18.16 -53.90 -1.89
C GLU A 948 18.95 -52.95 -0.96
N GLY A 949 19.31 -53.43 0.24
CA GLY A 949 19.90 -52.59 1.28
C GLY A 949 18.93 -51.61 1.96
N ALA A 950 17.68 -51.45 1.50
CA ALA A 950 16.73 -50.53 2.11
C ALA A 950 16.34 -50.91 3.55
N THR A 951 16.08 -49.91 4.40
CA THR A 951 15.69 -50.13 5.79
C THR A 951 14.18 -50.34 5.95
N ILE A 952 13.83 -51.38 6.71
CA ILE A 952 12.46 -51.84 6.97
C ILE A 952 12.23 -51.93 8.48
N ARG A 953 10.96 -51.92 8.92
CA ARG A 953 10.59 -52.14 10.32
C ARG A 953 9.34 -53.00 10.43
N THR A 954 9.21 -53.75 11.52
CA THR A 954 7.94 -54.40 11.88
C THR A 954 7.00 -53.46 12.62
N VAL A 955 5.72 -53.80 12.71
CA VAL A 955 4.75 -53.09 13.59
C VAL A 955 5.16 -53.22 15.08
N SER A 956 5.82 -54.31 15.46
CA SER A 956 6.42 -54.49 16.79
C SER A 956 7.72 -53.68 17.00
N GLY A 957 8.15 -52.88 16.02
CA GLY A 957 9.23 -51.88 16.13
C GLY A 957 10.64 -52.36 15.80
N ILE A 958 10.82 -53.68 15.61
CA ILE A 958 12.10 -54.30 15.25
C ILE A 958 12.58 -53.75 13.90
N ARG A 959 13.81 -53.23 13.83
CA ARG A 959 14.43 -52.75 12.59
C ARG A 959 15.02 -53.91 11.80
N GLY A 960 15.11 -53.73 10.49
CA GLY A 960 15.77 -54.66 9.59
C GLY A 960 16.19 -54.03 8.27
N GLN A 961 16.76 -54.86 7.40
CA GLN A 961 17.27 -54.48 6.08
C GLN A 961 16.90 -55.54 5.04
N ILE A 962 16.55 -55.10 3.83
CA ILE A 962 16.43 -55.97 2.64
C ILE A 962 17.84 -56.43 2.23
N LYS A 963 18.03 -57.73 1.96
CA LYS A 963 19.35 -58.32 1.71
C LYS A 963 19.55 -59.05 0.39
N LYS A 964 18.50 -59.61 -0.24
CA LYS A 964 18.46 -60.08 -1.64
C LYS A 964 17.06 -60.54 -2.02
N ALA A 965 16.70 -60.46 -3.31
CA ALA A 965 15.57 -61.20 -3.88
C ALA A 965 15.73 -62.73 -3.69
N LEU A 966 14.61 -63.45 -3.59
CA LEU A 966 14.57 -64.89 -3.82
C LEU A 966 14.38 -65.13 -5.34
N PRO A 967 14.99 -66.20 -5.92
CA PRO A 967 14.79 -66.53 -7.32
C PRO A 967 13.39 -67.11 -7.61
N LYS A 968 12.80 -67.80 -6.62
CA LYS A 968 11.40 -68.28 -6.62
C LYS A 968 10.88 -68.30 -5.16
N PRO A 969 9.63 -67.88 -4.89
CA PRO A 969 8.72 -67.14 -5.78
C PRO A 969 9.24 -65.73 -6.06
N GLU A 970 8.75 -65.09 -7.12
CA GLU A 970 9.11 -63.71 -7.46
C GLU A 970 8.50 -62.71 -6.47
N GLY A 971 9.09 -61.51 -6.36
CA GLY A 971 8.70 -60.48 -5.38
C GLY A 971 9.06 -60.82 -3.91
N HIS A 972 9.34 -62.08 -3.59
CA HIS A 972 9.81 -62.49 -2.27
C HIS A 972 11.27 -62.09 -2.05
N PHE A 973 11.62 -61.73 -0.81
CA PHE A 973 12.97 -61.30 -0.48
C PHE A 973 13.46 -61.77 0.90
N ARG A 974 14.78 -61.94 1.02
CA ARG A 974 15.47 -62.21 2.28
C ARG A 974 15.74 -60.90 3.01
N ALA A 975 15.35 -60.84 4.27
CA ALA A 975 15.61 -59.75 5.18
C ALA A 975 16.41 -60.21 6.42
N THR A 976 17.16 -59.27 7.01
CA THR A 976 17.81 -59.40 8.32
C THR A 976 17.22 -58.39 9.29
N PHE A 977 16.91 -58.83 10.51
CA PHE A 977 16.32 -58.04 11.60
C PHE A 977 17.17 -58.10 12.89
N GLU A 978 16.98 -57.13 13.78
CA GLU A 978 17.68 -57.05 15.07
C GLU A 978 17.37 -58.23 16.01
N ASP A 979 16.13 -58.71 16.00
CA ASP A 979 15.65 -59.86 16.78
C ASP A 979 14.58 -60.64 15.98
N LYS A 980 14.16 -61.79 16.51
CA LYS A 980 13.20 -62.69 15.89
C LYS A 980 11.78 -62.08 15.85
N ILE A 981 11.38 -61.67 14.65
CA ILE A 981 10.01 -61.27 14.30
C ILE A 981 9.01 -62.43 14.50
N LEU A 982 7.72 -62.11 14.61
CA LEU A 982 6.65 -63.11 14.71
C LEU A 982 5.94 -63.31 13.36
N MET A 983 5.30 -64.47 13.17
CA MET A 983 4.51 -64.75 11.96
C MET A 983 3.30 -63.81 11.79
N SER A 984 2.90 -63.14 12.88
CA SER A 984 1.84 -62.12 12.92
C SER A 984 2.35 -60.68 12.76
N ASP A 985 3.66 -60.45 12.59
CA ASP A 985 4.18 -59.11 12.34
C ASP A 985 3.93 -58.69 10.89
N ILE A 986 3.41 -57.49 10.69
CA ILE A 986 3.44 -56.82 9.39
C ILE A 986 4.80 -56.09 9.29
N VAL A 987 5.52 -56.33 8.21
CA VAL A 987 6.77 -55.66 7.85
C VAL A 987 6.44 -54.49 6.93
N PHE A 988 7.08 -53.34 7.11
CA PHE A 988 6.91 -52.21 6.19
C PHE A 988 8.19 -51.45 5.89
N LEU A 989 8.29 -51.00 4.64
CA LEU A 989 9.26 -50.02 4.14
C LEU A 989 8.60 -48.64 4.16
N ARG A 990 9.29 -47.60 4.65
CA ARG A 990 8.80 -46.20 4.64
C ARG A 990 9.42 -45.46 3.47
N ALA A 991 8.68 -45.35 2.37
CA ALA A 991 9.04 -44.56 1.21
C ALA A 991 8.40 -43.16 1.26
N TRP A 992 8.87 -42.29 0.38
CA TRP A 992 8.34 -40.94 0.17
C TRP A 992 8.17 -40.73 -1.33
N TYR A 993 7.05 -40.15 -1.73
CA TYR A 993 6.67 -39.93 -3.12
C TYR A 993 6.40 -38.44 -3.34
N GLY A 994 7.05 -37.83 -4.33
CA GLY A 994 6.84 -36.42 -4.66
C GLY A 994 5.44 -36.18 -5.23
N VAL A 995 4.74 -35.17 -4.72
CA VAL A 995 3.38 -34.79 -5.17
C VAL A 995 3.41 -33.35 -5.63
N LYS A 996 3.33 -33.14 -6.95
CA LYS A 996 3.18 -31.81 -7.53
C LYS A 996 1.76 -31.26 -7.24
N PRO A 997 1.61 -29.98 -6.86
CA PRO A 997 0.32 -29.29 -6.83
C PRO A 997 -0.37 -29.28 -8.20
N ARG A 998 -1.68 -29.07 -8.23
CA ARG A 998 -2.43 -28.88 -9.47
C ARG A 998 -2.32 -27.42 -9.90
N LYS A 999 -1.98 -27.17 -11.17
CA LYS A 999 -2.16 -25.85 -11.79
C LYS A 999 -3.66 -25.66 -12.06
N PHE A 1000 -4.35 -25.02 -11.12
CA PHE A 1000 -5.75 -24.61 -11.25
C PHE A 1000 -5.89 -23.23 -10.61
N TYR A 1001 -6.50 -22.31 -11.34
CA TYR A 1001 -6.80 -20.94 -10.98
C TYR A 1001 -8.10 -20.57 -11.68
N ASN A 1002 -9.01 -19.90 -10.98
CA ASN A 1002 -10.28 -19.42 -11.53
C ASN A 1002 -10.67 -18.11 -10.79
N PRO A 1003 -10.68 -16.94 -11.45
CA PRO A 1003 -11.01 -15.67 -10.78
C PRO A 1003 -12.50 -15.60 -10.38
N VAL A 1004 -12.81 -14.81 -9.35
CA VAL A 1004 -14.20 -14.59 -8.90
C VAL A 1004 -14.77 -13.36 -9.61
N THR A 1005 -15.25 -13.57 -10.84
CA THR A 1005 -15.87 -12.59 -11.74
C THR A 1005 -17.29 -12.18 -11.33
N SER A 1006 -17.47 -11.75 -10.09
CA SER A 1006 -18.81 -11.45 -9.52
C SER A 1006 -19.48 -10.20 -10.07
N LEU A 1007 -18.76 -9.28 -10.74
CA LEU A 1007 -19.36 -8.08 -11.34
C LEU A 1007 -19.83 -8.31 -12.79
N LEU A 1008 -19.39 -9.40 -13.44
CA LEU A 1008 -19.87 -9.85 -14.76
C LEU A 1008 -21.15 -10.70 -14.68
N LEU A 1009 -21.68 -10.94 -13.47
CA LEU A 1009 -22.90 -11.73 -13.26
C LEU A 1009 -24.09 -10.82 -13.04
N SER A 1010 -25.20 -11.08 -13.75
CA SER A 1010 -26.51 -10.46 -13.48
C SER A 1010 -26.93 -10.62 -12.01
N SER A 1011 -26.74 -11.83 -11.46
CA SER A 1011 -26.90 -12.14 -10.04
C SER A 1011 -25.52 -12.15 -9.34
N LYS A 1012 -24.99 -10.96 -9.06
CA LYS A 1012 -23.63 -10.71 -8.52
C LYS A 1012 -23.24 -11.58 -7.32
N SER A 1013 -24.21 -11.91 -6.46
CA SER A 1013 -24.01 -12.73 -5.25
C SER A 1013 -23.96 -14.24 -5.51
N GLU A 1014 -24.38 -14.77 -6.66
CA GLU A 1014 -24.56 -16.23 -6.87
C GLU A 1014 -23.36 -16.93 -7.56
N TRP A 1015 -22.16 -16.34 -7.54
CA TRP A 1015 -20.98 -16.90 -8.22
C TRP A 1015 -20.68 -18.37 -7.85
N GLN A 1016 -20.70 -19.25 -8.86
CA GLN A 1016 -20.50 -20.69 -8.70
C GLN A 1016 -19.16 -21.17 -9.28
N GLY A 1017 -18.22 -21.50 -8.40
CA GLY A 1017 -16.96 -22.17 -8.76
C GLY A 1017 -17.02 -23.70 -8.67
N MET A 1018 -15.85 -24.34 -8.72
CA MET A 1018 -15.69 -25.78 -8.51
C MET A 1018 -16.27 -26.20 -7.15
N ARG A 1019 -17.15 -27.22 -7.17
CA ARG A 1019 -17.82 -27.77 -5.97
C ARG A 1019 -16.88 -28.59 -5.09
N LEU A 1020 -17.13 -28.58 -3.77
CA LEU A 1020 -16.40 -29.40 -2.79
C LEU A 1020 -16.65 -30.88 -3.01
N THR A 1021 -15.69 -31.74 -2.66
CA THR A 1021 -15.81 -33.21 -2.88
C THR A 1021 -16.93 -33.87 -2.05
N GLY A 1022 -17.43 -33.19 -1.02
CA GLY A 1022 -18.63 -33.61 -0.28
C GLY A 1022 -19.95 -33.18 -0.93
N GLN A 1023 -19.98 -32.10 -1.72
CA GLN A 1023 -21.15 -31.69 -2.49
C GLN A 1023 -21.33 -32.63 -3.69
N VAL A 1024 -20.28 -32.79 -4.51
CA VAL A 1024 -20.27 -33.66 -5.70
C VAL A 1024 -20.72 -35.08 -5.39
N ARG A 1025 -20.29 -35.62 -4.25
CA ARG A 1025 -20.72 -36.95 -3.78
C ARG A 1025 -22.20 -37.01 -3.40
N ARG A 1026 -22.70 -36.02 -2.68
CA ARG A 1026 -24.12 -35.94 -2.30
C ARG A 1026 -25.01 -35.84 -3.54
N GLU A 1027 -24.60 -35.04 -4.53
CA GLU A 1027 -25.32 -34.84 -5.79
C GLU A 1027 -25.33 -36.13 -6.64
N LYS A 1028 -24.24 -36.92 -6.63
CA LYS A 1028 -24.16 -38.22 -7.30
C LYS A 1028 -24.71 -39.41 -6.51
N GLY A 1029 -25.16 -39.22 -5.26
CA GLY A 1029 -25.53 -40.32 -4.35
C GLY A 1029 -24.33 -41.19 -3.89
N GLU A 1030 -23.08 -40.78 -4.13
CA GLU A 1030 -21.88 -41.54 -3.77
C GLU A 1030 -21.58 -41.46 -2.26
N HIS A 1031 -21.42 -42.61 -1.61
CA HIS A 1031 -20.88 -42.67 -0.24
C HIS A 1031 -19.37 -42.38 -0.20
N ALA A 1032 -18.90 -41.84 0.93
CA ALA A 1032 -17.47 -41.64 1.16
C ALA A 1032 -16.75 -42.99 1.36
N PRO A 1033 -15.65 -43.29 0.63
CA PRO A 1033 -14.99 -44.59 0.71
C PRO A 1033 -14.30 -44.81 2.06
N GLN A 1034 -14.58 -45.95 2.68
CA GLN A 1034 -14.04 -46.36 3.98
C GLN A 1034 -13.50 -47.79 3.92
N ASN A 1035 -12.19 -47.96 4.05
CA ASN A 1035 -11.56 -49.29 4.08
C ASN A 1035 -11.77 -49.91 5.48
N VAL A 1036 -12.42 -51.07 5.55
CA VAL A 1036 -12.80 -51.75 6.81
C VAL A 1036 -11.60 -52.00 7.74
N ASP A 1037 -10.43 -52.33 7.18
CA ASP A 1037 -9.20 -52.57 7.95
C ASP A 1037 -8.51 -51.28 8.47
N SER A 1038 -8.93 -50.11 7.97
CA SER A 1038 -8.46 -48.81 8.45
C SER A 1038 -9.32 -48.24 9.60
N ILE A 1039 -10.44 -48.89 9.92
CA ILE A 1039 -11.32 -48.48 11.02
C ILE A 1039 -10.72 -48.97 12.35
N TYR A 1040 -10.45 -48.05 13.27
CA TYR A 1040 -9.94 -48.39 14.60
C TYR A 1040 -10.97 -49.21 15.40
N LYS A 1041 -10.51 -50.32 15.97
CA LYS A 1041 -11.29 -51.23 16.82
C LYS A 1041 -10.60 -51.36 18.19
N PRO A 1042 -11.33 -51.51 19.31
CA PRO A 1042 -10.71 -51.76 20.62
C PRO A 1042 -9.97 -53.11 20.61
N ILE A 1043 -8.76 -53.15 21.20
CA ILE A 1043 -7.88 -54.32 21.13
C ILE A 1043 -7.71 -54.96 22.51
N GLU A 1044 -8.42 -56.07 22.75
CA GLU A 1044 -8.27 -56.86 23.97
C GLU A 1044 -6.99 -57.72 23.94
N ARG A 1045 -6.03 -57.39 24.81
CA ARG A 1045 -4.74 -58.10 24.88
C ARG A 1045 -4.77 -59.21 25.93
N LYS A 1046 -4.89 -60.46 25.50
CA LYS A 1046 -4.77 -61.66 26.36
C LYS A 1046 -3.40 -61.68 27.07
N THR A 1047 -3.36 -62.07 28.34
CA THR A 1047 -2.12 -62.07 29.13
C THR A 1047 -1.10 -63.09 28.58
N ARG A 1048 0.02 -62.59 28.03
CA ARG A 1048 1.07 -63.43 27.44
C ARG A 1048 1.86 -64.16 28.53
N ARG A 1049 1.60 -65.47 28.69
CA ARG A 1049 2.45 -66.37 29.49
C ARG A 1049 3.54 -66.93 28.60
N PHE A 1050 4.79 -66.86 29.05
CA PHE A 1050 5.93 -67.45 28.35
C PHE A 1050 6.18 -68.89 28.83
N ASN A 1051 6.79 -69.70 27.98
CA ASN A 1051 7.21 -71.06 28.36
C ASN A 1051 8.36 -71.00 29.38
N ALA A 1052 8.40 -71.96 30.29
CA ALA A 1052 9.53 -72.11 31.21
C ALA A 1052 10.84 -72.40 30.46
N LEU A 1053 11.97 -71.94 31.03
CA LEU A 1053 13.30 -72.15 30.47
C LEU A 1053 13.62 -73.65 30.35
N LYS A 1054 13.95 -74.09 29.14
CA LYS A 1054 14.40 -75.47 28.87
C LYS A 1054 15.92 -75.46 28.69
N VAL A 1055 16.65 -75.93 29.70
CA VAL A 1055 18.10 -76.15 29.62
C VAL A 1055 18.39 -77.35 28.69
N PRO A 1056 19.34 -77.27 27.74
CA PRO A 1056 19.75 -78.42 26.94
C PRO A 1056 20.30 -79.57 27.80
N LYS A 1057 20.07 -80.83 27.41
CA LYS A 1057 20.47 -81.99 28.21
C LYS A 1057 21.99 -82.14 28.37
N SER A 1058 22.77 -81.76 27.36
CA SER A 1058 24.24 -81.72 27.41
C SER A 1058 24.71 -80.75 28.49
N LEU A 1059 24.32 -79.47 28.36
CA LEU A 1059 24.63 -78.44 29.34
C LEU A 1059 24.11 -78.79 30.75
N GLN A 1060 22.93 -79.42 30.88
CA GLN A 1060 22.44 -79.91 32.17
C GLN A 1060 23.33 -81.03 32.78
N ALA A 1061 24.00 -81.83 31.95
CA ALA A 1061 24.99 -82.80 32.42
C ALA A 1061 26.28 -82.10 32.87
N GLU A 1062 26.79 -81.16 32.06
CA GLU A 1062 28.03 -80.39 32.27
C GLU A 1062 27.98 -79.40 33.44
N LEU A 1063 26.80 -78.89 33.80
CA LEU A 1063 26.63 -77.89 34.87
C LEU A 1063 27.22 -78.37 36.21
N PRO A 1064 28.08 -77.56 36.88
CA PRO A 1064 28.62 -77.84 38.21
C PRO A 1064 27.53 -78.18 39.24
N PHE A 1065 27.80 -79.11 40.14
CA PHE A 1065 26.81 -79.73 41.04
C PHE A 1065 25.89 -78.74 41.76
N ALA A 1066 26.42 -77.63 42.28
CA ALA A 1066 25.65 -76.59 42.98
C ALA A 1066 24.64 -75.85 42.06
N SER A 1067 24.94 -75.72 40.77
CA SER A 1067 24.11 -75.04 39.76
C SER A 1067 23.11 -75.97 39.05
N LYS A 1068 23.25 -77.29 39.24
CA LYS A 1068 22.51 -78.31 38.48
C LYS A 1068 21.03 -78.35 38.90
N PRO A 1069 20.08 -78.12 37.97
CA PRO A 1069 18.68 -77.95 38.35
C PRO A 1069 18.06 -79.28 38.81
N LYS A 1070 17.59 -79.30 40.07
CA LYS A 1070 17.02 -80.46 40.78
C LYS A 1070 15.59 -80.79 40.32
N ILE A 1071 15.43 -81.12 39.04
CA ILE A 1071 14.13 -81.45 38.44
C ILE A 1071 13.78 -82.92 38.72
N ALA A 1072 12.86 -83.16 39.66
CA ALA A 1072 12.32 -84.49 39.92
C ALA A 1072 11.49 -84.99 38.72
N LYS A 1073 11.60 -86.29 38.40
CA LYS A 1073 10.71 -86.97 37.44
C LYS A 1073 9.38 -87.29 38.13
N ALA A 1074 8.26 -87.05 37.46
CA ALA A 1074 6.95 -87.47 37.97
C ALA A 1074 6.89 -89.00 38.16
N GLN A 1075 6.37 -89.46 39.30
CA GLN A 1075 6.20 -90.88 39.58
C GLN A 1075 5.09 -91.47 38.69
N LYS A 1076 5.42 -92.52 37.93
CA LYS A 1076 4.46 -93.23 37.05
C LYS A 1076 3.70 -94.38 37.71
N LYS A 1077 4.18 -94.86 38.86
CA LYS A 1077 3.53 -95.88 39.69
C LYS A 1077 3.09 -95.21 40.99
N GLN A 1078 1.86 -95.48 41.45
CA GLN A 1078 1.40 -95.05 42.77
C GLN A 1078 2.22 -95.75 43.87
N SER A 1079 2.67 -95.00 44.88
CA SER A 1079 3.29 -95.57 46.08
C SER A 1079 2.26 -96.32 46.93
N TYR A 1080 2.73 -97.14 47.87
CA TYR A 1080 1.86 -97.79 48.85
C TYR A 1080 1.09 -96.76 49.69
N GLU A 1081 1.73 -95.66 50.07
CA GLU A 1081 1.12 -94.54 50.79
C GLU A 1081 -0.02 -93.88 49.98
N ALA A 1082 0.20 -93.66 48.68
CA ALA A 1082 -0.81 -93.10 47.78
C ALA A 1082 -2.01 -94.05 47.55
N LYS A 1083 -1.83 -95.36 47.77
CA LYS A 1083 -2.92 -96.35 47.77
C LYS A 1083 -3.60 -96.50 49.14
N ARG A 1084 -2.89 -96.21 50.24
CA ARG A 1084 -3.37 -96.26 51.63
C ARG A 1084 -4.08 -94.97 52.06
N ALA A 1085 -3.93 -93.88 51.31
CA ALA A 1085 -4.56 -92.60 51.59
C ALA A 1085 -6.10 -92.73 51.69
N VAL A 1086 -6.66 -92.29 52.81
CA VAL A 1086 -8.11 -92.33 53.08
C VAL A 1086 -8.84 -91.35 52.15
N VAL A 1087 -10.00 -91.75 51.65
CA VAL A 1087 -10.87 -90.89 50.83
C VAL A 1087 -11.66 -89.96 51.73
N LEU A 1088 -11.48 -88.65 51.54
CA LEU A 1088 -12.20 -87.60 52.28
C LEU A 1088 -13.73 -87.75 52.15
N GLU A 1089 -14.44 -87.55 53.26
CA GLU A 1089 -15.90 -87.61 53.29
C GLU A 1089 -16.56 -86.46 52.48
N PRO A 1090 -17.84 -86.59 52.08
CA PRO A 1090 -18.52 -85.57 51.30
C PRO A 1090 -18.53 -84.18 51.94
N GLU A 1091 -18.52 -84.10 53.27
CA GLU A 1091 -18.50 -82.87 54.06
C GLU A 1091 -17.09 -82.26 54.10
N GLU A 1092 -16.08 -83.05 54.46
CA GLU A 1092 -14.66 -82.67 54.43
C GLU A 1092 -14.23 -82.17 53.05
N LYS A 1093 -14.72 -82.81 51.99
CA LYS A 1093 -14.47 -82.42 50.59
C LYS A 1093 -15.10 -81.06 50.24
N LYS A 1094 -16.27 -80.72 50.77
CA LYS A 1094 -16.85 -79.36 50.67
C LYS A 1094 -15.96 -78.35 51.41
N ILE A 1095 -15.54 -78.66 52.64
CA ILE A 1095 -14.67 -77.80 53.46
C ILE A 1095 -13.32 -77.56 52.77
N TYR A 1096 -12.69 -78.61 52.24
CA TYR A 1096 -11.43 -78.55 51.50
C TYR A 1096 -11.54 -77.69 50.24
N THR A 1097 -12.57 -77.90 49.43
CA THR A 1097 -12.79 -77.09 48.21
C THR A 1097 -13.13 -75.63 48.53
N LEU A 1098 -13.88 -75.35 49.61
CA LEU A 1098 -14.10 -74.00 50.12
C LEU A 1098 -12.80 -73.34 50.58
N MET A 1099 -11.95 -74.05 51.32
CA MET A 1099 -10.61 -73.55 51.70
C MET A 1099 -9.71 -73.31 50.48
N GLN A 1100 -9.80 -74.15 49.45
CA GLN A 1100 -9.06 -73.97 48.19
C GLN A 1100 -9.52 -72.71 47.43
N GLN A 1101 -10.83 -72.48 47.37
CA GLN A 1101 -11.41 -71.25 46.79
C GLN A 1101 -11.02 -70.00 47.60
N LEU A 1102 -11.13 -70.05 48.93
CA LEU A 1102 -10.75 -68.94 49.81
C LEU A 1102 -9.25 -68.61 49.68
N ASN A 1103 -8.38 -69.63 49.67
CA ASN A 1103 -6.94 -69.44 49.51
C ASN A 1103 -6.55 -68.94 48.11
N THR A 1104 -7.20 -69.41 47.03
CA THR A 1104 -6.95 -68.88 45.69
C THR A 1104 -7.41 -67.42 45.56
N LEU A 1105 -8.59 -67.06 46.09
CA LEU A 1105 -9.05 -65.67 46.18
C LEU A 1105 -8.12 -64.79 47.02
N ARG A 1106 -7.64 -65.27 48.17
CA ARG A 1106 -6.66 -64.58 49.04
C ARG A 1106 -5.34 -64.34 48.30
N ASN A 1107 -4.83 -65.35 47.60
CA ASN A 1107 -3.61 -65.25 46.81
C ASN A 1107 -3.77 -64.30 45.62
N GLU A 1108 -4.93 -64.27 44.97
CA GLU A 1108 -5.17 -63.35 43.86
C GLU A 1108 -5.41 -61.90 44.31
N LYS A 1109 -6.12 -61.70 45.44
CA LYS A 1109 -6.32 -60.39 46.09
C LYS A 1109 -4.99 -59.80 46.58
N THR A 1110 -4.14 -60.60 47.19
CA THR A 1110 -2.79 -60.16 47.61
C THR A 1110 -1.85 -59.93 46.42
N ARG A 1111 -1.93 -60.72 45.35
CA ARG A 1111 -1.23 -60.46 44.07
C ARG A 1111 -1.66 -59.13 43.45
N LYS A 1112 -2.98 -58.91 43.29
CA LYS A 1112 -3.56 -57.65 42.78
C LYS A 1112 -3.15 -56.44 43.62
N ARG A 1113 -3.13 -56.57 44.96
CA ARG A 1113 -2.61 -55.54 45.87
C ARG A 1113 -1.11 -55.28 45.67
N LYS A 1114 -0.27 -56.31 45.67
CA LYS A 1114 1.20 -56.18 45.46
C LYS A 1114 1.56 -55.51 44.13
N LEU A 1115 0.78 -55.74 43.07
CA LEU A 1115 0.94 -55.06 41.78
C LEU A 1115 0.59 -53.58 41.88
N LYS A 1116 -0.58 -53.21 42.42
CA LYS A 1116 -0.95 -51.80 42.64
C LYS A 1116 0.03 -51.06 43.57
N ASP A 1117 0.52 -51.74 44.61
CA ASP A 1117 1.55 -51.19 45.51
C ASP A 1117 2.94 -51.11 44.85
N ALA A 1118 3.20 -51.84 43.76
CA ALA A 1118 4.41 -51.66 42.93
C ALA A 1118 4.23 -50.50 41.93
N GLU A 1119 3.08 -50.40 41.27
CA GLU A 1119 2.71 -49.29 40.37
C GLU A 1119 2.79 -47.94 41.11
N ARG A 1120 2.15 -47.81 42.27
CA ARG A 1120 2.20 -46.62 43.12
C ARG A 1120 3.62 -46.27 43.59
N ARG A 1121 4.45 -47.27 43.90
CA ARG A 1121 5.86 -47.04 44.25
C ARG A 1121 6.68 -46.57 43.05
N ALA A 1122 6.46 -47.11 41.86
CA ALA A 1122 7.13 -46.67 40.64
C ALA A 1122 6.76 -45.21 40.28
N GLU A 1123 5.48 -44.84 40.44
CA GLU A 1123 5.04 -43.45 40.27
C GLU A 1123 5.69 -42.51 41.30
N ASN A 1124 5.69 -42.89 42.58
CA ASN A 1124 6.32 -42.08 43.64
C ASN A 1124 7.84 -41.95 43.47
N VAL A 1125 8.54 -43.00 43.03
CA VAL A 1125 9.97 -42.93 42.67
C VAL A 1125 10.18 -41.97 41.49
N LYS A 1126 9.30 -42.00 40.48
CA LYS A 1126 9.35 -41.07 39.34
C LYS A 1126 9.04 -39.60 39.72
N LYS A 1127 8.20 -39.37 40.73
CA LYS A 1127 7.97 -38.03 41.32
C LYS A 1127 9.20 -37.56 42.10
N ARG A 1128 9.68 -38.37 43.05
CA ARG A 1128 10.86 -38.03 43.86
C ARG A 1128 12.10 -37.77 43.01
N ALA A 1129 12.33 -38.54 41.94
CA ALA A 1129 13.46 -38.31 41.02
C ALA A 1129 13.38 -36.96 40.27
N LYS A 1130 12.18 -36.40 40.04
CA LYS A 1130 12.02 -35.03 39.52
C LYS A 1130 12.30 -33.97 40.57
N GLU A 1131 11.77 -34.17 41.78
CA GLU A 1131 12.00 -33.28 42.92
C GLU A 1131 13.49 -33.20 43.26
N GLU A 1132 14.17 -34.35 43.28
CA GLU A 1132 15.60 -34.54 43.50
C GLU A 1132 16.45 -33.87 42.39
N ALA A 1133 16.03 -33.94 41.12
CA ALA A 1133 16.68 -33.20 40.04
C ALA A 1133 16.59 -31.67 40.24
N VAL A 1134 15.41 -31.15 40.61
CA VAL A 1134 15.19 -29.72 40.87
C VAL A 1134 15.94 -29.23 42.11
N THR A 1135 16.09 -30.04 43.17
CA THR A 1135 16.93 -29.66 44.32
C THR A 1135 18.42 -29.64 43.94
N VAL A 1136 18.89 -30.59 43.14
CA VAL A 1136 20.27 -30.61 42.62
C VAL A 1136 20.58 -29.41 41.73
N GLU A 1137 19.63 -28.91 40.94
CA GLU A 1137 19.79 -27.66 40.18
C GLU A 1137 19.89 -26.44 41.11
N LYS A 1138 18.95 -26.29 42.05
CA LYS A 1138 18.98 -25.21 43.05
C LYS A 1138 20.24 -25.22 43.91
N ASP A 1139 20.77 -26.39 44.24
CA ASP A 1139 22.04 -26.49 44.98
C ASP A 1139 23.27 -26.15 44.13
N LYS A 1140 23.26 -26.45 42.82
CA LYS A 1140 24.29 -25.96 41.89
C LYS A 1140 24.25 -24.42 41.80
N GLU A 1141 23.07 -23.83 41.70
CA GLU A 1141 22.89 -22.37 41.68
C GLU A 1141 23.33 -21.71 42.99
N ARG A 1142 22.85 -22.21 44.14
CA ARG A 1142 23.24 -21.75 45.48
C ARG A 1142 24.76 -21.81 45.68
N ARG A 1143 25.39 -22.91 45.25
CA ARG A 1143 26.85 -23.10 45.30
C ARG A 1143 27.60 -22.14 44.36
N ARG A 1144 27.12 -21.92 43.14
CA ARG A 1144 27.67 -20.92 42.19
C ARG A 1144 27.57 -19.50 42.76
N ALA A 1145 26.42 -19.13 43.33
CA ALA A 1145 26.20 -17.82 43.94
C ALA A 1145 27.08 -17.60 45.18
N TYR A 1146 27.25 -18.63 46.03
CA TYR A 1146 28.16 -18.60 47.17
C TYR A 1146 29.61 -18.38 46.73
N PHE A 1147 30.14 -19.19 45.81
CA PHE A 1147 31.51 -19.03 45.34
C PHE A 1147 31.73 -17.72 44.58
N ARG A 1148 30.72 -17.18 43.86
CA ARG A 1148 30.80 -15.84 43.25
C ARG A 1148 30.96 -14.76 44.32
N LYS A 1149 30.17 -14.79 45.40
CA LYS A 1149 30.33 -13.86 46.53
C LYS A 1149 31.69 -14.01 47.22
N GLN A 1150 32.11 -15.24 47.51
CA GLN A 1150 33.40 -15.52 48.14
C GLN A 1150 34.59 -15.06 47.28
N SER A 1151 34.49 -15.21 45.95
CA SER A 1151 35.47 -14.69 44.98
C SER A 1151 35.50 -13.15 44.96
N GLN A 1152 34.33 -12.50 44.96
CA GLN A 1152 34.24 -11.03 45.06
C GLN A 1152 34.82 -10.50 46.39
N GLU A 1153 34.52 -11.15 47.51
CA GLU A 1153 35.13 -10.84 48.81
C GLU A 1153 36.64 -11.06 48.83
N ALA A 1154 37.13 -12.16 48.25
CA ALA A 1154 38.55 -12.46 48.16
C ALA A 1154 39.28 -11.43 47.28
N ALA A 1155 38.70 -11.06 46.14
CA ALA A 1155 39.21 -10.00 45.26
C ALA A 1155 39.20 -8.62 45.94
N ALA A 1156 38.16 -8.29 46.73
CA ALA A 1156 38.11 -7.08 47.53
C ALA A 1156 39.19 -7.07 48.64
N LYS A 1157 39.36 -8.19 49.36
CA LYS A 1157 40.41 -8.37 50.38
C LYS A 1157 41.82 -8.33 49.75
N ALA A 1158 42.00 -8.83 48.53
CA ALA A 1158 43.25 -8.74 47.77
C ALA A 1158 43.54 -7.29 47.32
N LYS A 1159 42.57 -6.59 46.73
CA LYS A 1159 42.69 -5.17 46.36
C LYS A 1159 42.91 -4.26 47.58
N ALA A 1160 42.35 -4.62 48.74
CA ALA A 1160 42.61 -3.92 50.00
C ALA A 1160 44.04 -4.15 50.53
N LYS A 1161 44.60 -5.36 50.35
CA LYS A 1161 46.03 -5.63 50.63
C LYS A 1161 46.97 -4.92 49.65
N SER A 1162 46.66 -4.90 48.35
CA SER A 1162 47.54 -4.28 47.34
C SER A 1162 47.53 -2.75 47.41
N LYS A 1163 46.41 -2.11 47.80
CA LYS A 1163 46.35 -0.68 48.16
C LYS A 1163 46.80 -0.37 49.61
N GLY A 1164 47.42 -1.34 50.28
CA GLY A 1164 47.92 -1.25 51.66
C GLY A 1164 49.44 -1.44 51.76
N ARG A 1165 50.15 -1.29 50.64
CA ARG A 1165 51.60 -1.37 50.49
C ARG A 1165 52.10 -0.13 49.75
#